data_AF-A0A1M4DYR5-F1
#
_entry.id   AF-A0A1M4DYR5-F1
#
_cell.length_a   1.000
_cell.length_b   1.000
_cell.length_c   1.000
_cell.angle_alpha   90.00
_cell.angle_beta   90.00
_cell.angle_gamma   90.00
#
_symmetry.space_group_name_H-M   'P 1'
#
loop_
_entity.id
_entity.type
_entity.pdbx_description
1 polymer ?
#
loop_
_entity_poly.entity_id
_entity_poly.type
_entity_poly.pdbx_seq_one_letter_code
_entity_poly.pdbx_strand_id
1 'polypeptide(L)'
;MPGRTTTSGRELATATIEESSMSKVAAKGVSKLLTLVTPWVVGVFGFGLAAALHFILYSPEAIGAWSSVVTVCVIVLTGVTYGTSHARGPWGKTHTTASTFLAGAWTVAVVNLGPWHPVLWRLGVLGGITMALSWNIRSVIRMKGWDDPGTVTDPLSFLFGQGAQRAGMKEIEARTVKATAHKVEGEVQLDHGRHIADDLQKKVAYIESGIPLPPGSITTTIDPDDASKAKLTISDPRVMKHPIIWPGPSRPGLSIADPIRLGLWQDLDEIEYVIVGHHLQVMGQTGSGKSIGGAWNFLAEVVTRYDVAVFAGDITKGDQTLGPMREALHRFETSKAGVKAMLADLQAQIKPRTNYLAGKGLQKWVKGCGLTYWIVWLEEFPDIFDALTDAEQDKFLSMLKAIRSAGGTIVMSLQRSDYSQMPTIARGQLAKMCFGVDSPADASFGLSERQQDAGARPELWTNAQPGMAYLDAPSIPDARIAMPLRTFAWGINAAGTFDDEAANTAMREHAARWPAAGKKVDPTTARLSVLAGGAHPRATWPVELEEPHQADPDAEQADDDDEEEDVRNVAAEYLATDDPDPDIIGDLDDAIPDLPDGQPPLTFAPPEQNMTPQQRGQALLERLQELWDDGARDFSSGDLKPLWESTDISRSWCQKQLKRLVEAGVLGGYDDEAQRYLMPDRPEIEQEAA
;
A
#
# COMPACT_ATOMS: atom_id res chain seq x y z
N MET A 1 -61.37 -2.98 -25.70
CA MET A 1 -61.23 -4.23 -26.46
C MET A 1 -60.25 -3.99 -27.61
N PRO A 2 -59.37 -4.94 -27.96
CA PRO A 2 -58.33 -5.50 -27.10
C PRO A 2 -56.97 -5.59 -27.83
N GLY A 3 -55.92 -5.93 -27.08
CA GLY A 3 -54.56 -6.17 -27.59
C GLY A 3 -53.58 -6.49 -26.46
N ARG A 4 -54.01 -7.36 -25.54
CA ARG A 4 -53.29 -7.79 -24.33
C ARG A 4 -52.32 -8.90 -24.72
N THR A 5 -51.02 -8.69 -24.57
CA THR A 5 -50.03 -9.77 -24.47
C THR A 5 -49.15 -9.51 -23.27
N THR A 6 -49.38 -10.33 -22.25
CA THR A 6 -48.69 -10.37 -20.97
C THR A 6 -47.43 -11.21 -21.04
N THR A 7 -46.41 -10.77 -20.29
CA THR A 7 -45.42 -11.58 -19.55
C THR A 7 -44.55 -12.57 -20.32
N SER A 8 -43.30 -12.17 -20.49
CA SER A 8 -42.15 -13.03 -20.22
C SER A 8 -41.04 -12.15 -19.66
N GLY A 9 -41.05 -11.96 -18.33
CA GLY A 9 -39.88 -11.46 -17.61
C GLY A 9 -38.75 -12.46 -17.83
N ARG A 10 -37.77 -12.05 -18.64
CA ARG A 10 -36.52 -12.78 -18.78
C ARG A 10 -35.59 -12.14 -17.77
N GLU A 11 -35.46 -12.80 -16.63
CA GLU A 11 -34.47 -12.49 -15.60
C GLU A 11 -33.15 -12.14 -16.26
N LEU A 12 -32.66 -10.95 -15.88
CA LEU A 12 -31.29 -10.53 -16.07
C LEU A 12 -30.39 -11.65 -15.57
N ALA A 13 -29.66 -12.27 -16.49
CA ALA A 13 -28.67 -13.29 -16.18
C ALA A 13 -27.58 -12.63 -15.32
N THR A 14 -27.80 -12.70 -14.02
CA THR A 14 -26.83 -12.40 -12.98
C THR A 14 -25.81 -13.52 -13.12
N ALA A 15 -24.58 -13.21 -13.50
CA ALA A 15 -23.51 -14.19 -13.55
C ALA A 15 -23.40 -14.82 -12.17
N THR A 16 -23.85 -16.06 -12.04
CA THR A 16 -23.87 -16.83 -10.81
C THR A 16 -22.44 -17.06 -10.36
N ILE A 17 -22.08 -16.39 -9.26
CA ILE A 17 -20.90 -16.67 -8.45
C ILE A 17 -21.16 -17.99 -7.72
N GLU A 18 -20.92 -19.11 -8.40
CA GLU A 18 -20.72 -20.44 -7.80
C GLU A 18 -19.45 -20.96 -8.49
N GLU A 19 -18.29 -21.12 -7.86
CA GLU A 19 -18.01 -21.93 -6.68
C GLU A 19 -16.91 -21.26 -5.81
N SER A 20 -17.29 -20.47 -4.81
CA SER A 20 -16.32 -19.92 -3.84
C SER A 20 -16.35 -20.72 -2.54
N SER A 21 -15.27 -20.60 -1.77
CA SER A 21 -15.11 -21.07 -0.37
C SER A 21 -16.32 -20.83 0.54
N MET A 22 -17.25 -19.93 0.19
CA MET A 22 -18.51 -19.69 0.87
C MET A 22 -19.52 -20.84 0.78
N SER A 23 -19.54 -21.63 -0.30
CA SER A 23 -20.37 -22.85 -0.36
C SER A 23 -19.91 -23.87 0.69
N LYS A 24 -18.59 -23.91 0.96
CA LYS A 24 -17.99 -24.70 2.05
C LYS A 24 -18.31 -24.12 3.43
N VAL A 25 -18.51 -22.81 3.56
CA VAL A 25 -18.90 -22.14 4.83
C VAL A 25 -20.40 -22.34 5.11
N ALA A 26 -21.27 -22.21 4.12
CA ALA A 26 -22.69 -22.55 4.23
C ALA A 26 -22.87 -24.06 4.50
N ALA A 27 -22.11 -24.92 3.82
CA ALA A 27 -22.06 -26.35 4.13
C ALA A 27 -21.51 -26.63 5.55
N LYS A 28 -20.55 -25.85 6.05
CA LYS A 28 -20.08 -25.93 7.45
C LYS A 28 -21.16 -25.48 8.44
N GLY A 29 -21.97 -24.46 8.12
CA GLY A 29 -23.11 -24.02 8.93
C GLY A 29 -24.20 -25.10 9.02
N VAL A 30 -24.55 -25.68 7.88
CA VAL A 30 -25.50 -26.81 7.79
C VAL A 30 -24.96 -28.04 8.52
N SER A 31 -23.67 -28.36 8.38
CA SER A 31 -23.02 -29.46 9.08
C SER A 31 -23.01 -29.29 10.61
N LYS A 32 -22.78 -28.07 11.11
CA LYS A 32 -22.87 -27.75 12.55
C LYS A 32 -24.29 -27.92 13.09
N LEU A 33 -25.28 -27.44 12.35
CA LEU A 33 -26.69 -27.59 12.72
C LEU A 33 -27.10 -29.08 12.73
N LEU A 34 -26.72 -29.84 11.68
CA LEU A 34 -26.96 -31.28 11.60
C LEU A 34 -26.35 -32.03 12.78
N THR A 35 -25.13 -31.67 13.19
CA THR A 35 -24.46 -32.29 14.33
C THR A 35 -25.22 -32.08 15.66
N LEU A 36 -25.81 -30.89 15.86
CA LEU A 36 -26.56 -30.57 17.08
C LEU A 36 -28.00 -31.10 17.08
N VAL A 37 -28.57 -31.36 15.91
CA VAL A 37 -29.93 -31.91 15.75
C VAL A 37 -29.93 -33.44 15.75
N THR A 38 -28.83 -34.08 15.31
CA THR A 38 -28.71 -35.54 15.19
C THR A 38 -29.11 -36.31 16.46
N PRO A 39 -28.64 -35.95 17.68
CA PRO A 39 -29.00 -36.70 18.89
C PRO A 39 -30.51 -36.66 19.23
N TRP A 40 -31.20 -35.57 18.87
CA TRP A 40 -32.65 -35.42 19.07
C TRP A 40 -33.43 -36.28 18.09
N VAL A 41 -33.02 -36.26 16.82
CA VAL A 41 -33.62 -37.09 15.77
C VAL A 41 -33.44 -38.56 16.11
N VAL A 42 -32.23 -38.99 16.46
CA VAL A 42 -31.94 -40.36 16.91
C VAL A 42 -32.76 -40.75 18.14
N GLY A 43 -32.95 -39.84 19.10
CA GLY A 43 -33.79 -40.08 20.29
C GLY A 43 -35.26 -40.33 19.95
N VAL A 44 -35.86 -39.48 19.10
CA VAL A 44 -37.26 -39.63 18.66
C VAL A 44 -37.45 -40.91 17.84
N PHE A 45 -36.54 -41.19 16.90
CA PHE A 45 -36.57 -42.42 16.12
C PHE A 45 -36.36 -43.66 16.99
N GLY A 46 -35.44 -43.62 17.95
CA GLY A 46 -35.19 -44.70 18.89
C GLY A 46 -36.41 -45.01 19.76
N PHE A 47 -37.11 -43.97 20.22
CA PHE A 47 -38.38 -44.13 20.95
C PHE A 47 -39.45 -44.83 20.10
N GLY A 48 -39.64 -44.35 18.86
CA GLY A 48 -40.59 -44.95 17.91
C GLY A 48 -40.24 -46.39 17.56
N LEU A 49 -38.96 -46.69 17.36
CA LEU A 49 -38.48 -48.03 17.04
C LEU A 49 -38.69 -49.02 18.21
N ALA A 50 -38.42 -48.60 19.45
CA ALA A 50 -38.68 -49.42 20.62
C ALA A 50 -40.18 -49.72 20.80
N ALA A 51 -41.04 -48.72 20.57
CA ALA A 51 -42.49 -48.89 20.60
C ALA A 51 -42.97 -49.85 19.48
N ALA A 52 -42.46 -49.69 18.25
CA ALA A 52 -42.77 -50.58 17.15
C ALA A 52 -42.31 -52.02 17.42
N LEU A 53 -41.11 -52.21 17.96
CA LEU A 53 -40.58 -53.51 18.34
C LEU A 53 -41.47 -54.22 19.37
N HIS A 54 -41.99 -53.49 20.36
CA HIS A 54 -42.97 -54.06 21.29
C HIS A 54 -44.18 -54.62 20.54
N PHE A 55 -44.83 -53.82 19.68
CA PHE A 55 -46.04 -54.26 18.97
C PHE A 55 -45.77 -55.39 17.95
N ILE A 56 -44.61 -55.38 17.29
CA ILE A 56 -44.23 -56.44 16.34
C ILE A 56 -43.97 -57.77 17.06
N LEU A 57 -43.33 -57.72 18.22
CA LEU A 57 -42.94 -58.92 18.98
C LEU A 57 -43.99 -59.35 20.02
N TYR A 58 -45.05 -58.54 20.20
CA TYR A 58 -46.05 -58.77 21.22
C TYR A 58 -46.81 -60.06 20.96
N SER A 59 -46.59 -61.02 21.87
CA SER A 59 -47.40 -62.22 21.99
C SER A 59 -47.41 -62.60 23.47
N PRO A 60 -48.58 -62.89 24.08
CA PRO A 60 -48.67 -63.19 25.51
C PRO A 60 -47.76 -64.34 25.95
N GLU A 61 -47.53 -65.31 25.04
CA GLU A 61 -46.76 -66.52 25.32
C GLU A 61 -45.26 -66.39 25.03
N ALA A 62 -44.85 -65.48 24.12
CA ALA A 62 -43.44 -65.40 23.67
C ALA A 62 -42.75 -64.05 23.95
N ILE A 63 -43.43 -63.06 24.53
CA ILE A 63 -42.82 -61.75 24.83
C ILE A 63 -41.61 -61.87 25.78
N GLY A 64 -41.63 -62.83 26.71
CA GLY A 64 -40.48 -63.12 27.58
C GLY A 64 -39.27 -63.61 26.78
N ALA A 65 -39.47 -64.54 25.85
CA ALA A 65 -38.40 -65.06 24.98
C ALA A 65 -37.84 -63.97 24.05
N TRP A 66 -38.70 -63.16 23.45
CA TRP A 66 -38.29 -62.03 22.62
C TRP A 66 -37.53 -60.96 23.42
N SER A 67 -37.97 -60.67 24.65
CA SER A 67 -37.25 -59.76 25.55
C SER A 67 -35.85 -60.27 25.90
N SER A 68 -35.67 -61.59 26.08
CA SER A 68 -34.35 -62.20 26.27
C SER A 68 -33.46 -62.05 25.04
N VAL A 69 -33.98 -62.24 23.84
CA VAL A 69 -33.24 -62.05 22.58
C VAL A 69 -32.80 -60.58 22.43
N VAL A 70 -33.70 -59.61 22.65
CA VAL A 70 -33.35 -58.19 22.61
C VAL A 70 -32.30 -57.83 23.66
N THR A 71 -32.37 -58.44 24.85
CA THR A 71 -31.36 -58.26 25.91
C THR A 71 -29.97 -58.72 25.44
N VAL A 72 -29.88 -59.89 24.80
CA VAL A 72 -28.62 -60.39 24.23
C VAL A 72 -28.09 -59.43 23.17
N CYS A 73 -28.94 -58.93 22.27
CA CYS A 73 -28.54 -57.94 21.26
C CYS A 73 -28.00 -56.65 21.89
N VAL A 74 -28.63 -56.16 22.97
CA VAL A 74 -28.17 -54.96 23.69
C VAL A 74 -26.82 -55.18 24.36
N ILE A 75 -26.59 -56.34 24.98
CA ILE A 75 -25.30 -56.69 25.59
C ILE A 75 -24.20 -56.75 24.53
N VAL A 76 -24.48 -57.42 23.39
CA VAL A 76 -23.54 -57.50 22.27
C VAL A 76 -23.23 -56.11 21.72
N LEU A 77 -24.24 -55.28 21.47
CA LEU A 77 -24.07 -53.92 20.95
C LEU A 77 -23.27 -53.02 21.92
N THR A 78 -23.51 -53.16 23.23
CA THR A 78 -22.75 -52.45 24.27
C THR A 78 -21.29 -52.90 24.28
N GLY A 79 -21.03 -54.19 24.17
CA GLY A 79 -19.68 -54.76 24.07
C GLY A 79 -18.93 -54.28 22.82
N VAL A 80 -19.60 -54.28 21.66
CA VAL A 80 -19.04 -53.75 20.40
C VAL A 80 -18.76 -52.24 20.53
N THR A 81 -19.66 -51.47 21.14
CA THR A 81 -19.45 -50.03 21.39
C THR A 81 -18.23 -49.79 22.26
N TYR A 82 -18.06 -50.58 23.32
CA TYR A 82 -16.90 -50.49 24.22
C TYR A 82 -15.58 -50.81 23.50
N GLY A 83 -15.56 -51.87 22.67
CA GLY A 83 -14.38 -52.29 21.92
C GLY A 83 -13.98 -51.33 20.80
N THR A 84 -14.96 -50.79 20.06
CA THR A 84 -14.72 -49.85 18.96
C THR A 84 -14.44 -48.42 19.41
N SER A 85 -14.75 -48.08 20.67
CA SER A 85 -14.49 -46.75 21.24
C SER A 85 -13.06 -46.56 21.75
N HIS A 86 -12.11 -47.45 21.41
CA HIS A 86 -10.71 -47.37 21.88
C HIS A 86 -9.98 -46.10 21.39
N ALA A 87 -10.43 -45.51 20.27
CA ALA A 87 -9.86 -44.28 19.71
C ALA A 87 -10.33 -43.01 20.43
N ARG A 88 -11.14 -43.13 21.50
CA ARG A 88 -11.66 -42.01 22.30
C ARG A 88 -10.98 -41.99 23.68
N GLY A 89 -10.73 -40.79 24.22
CA GLY A 89 -10.24 -40.62 25.58
C GLY A 89 -11.17 -41.26 26.64
N PRO A 90 -10.70 -41.46 27.88
CA PRO A 90 -11.40 -42.25 28.91
C PRO A 90 -12.85 -41.82 29.14
N TRP A 91 -13.08 -40.50 29.23
CA TRP A 91 -14.43 -39.94 29.39
C TRP A 91 -15.33 -40.17 28.18
N GLY A 92 -14.78 -40.13 26.96
CA GLY A 92 -15.53 -40.41 25.73
C GLY A 92 -15.92 -41.85 25.57
N LYS A 93 -15.05 -42.77 25.98
CA LYS A 93 -15.32 -44.20 25.98
C LYS A 93 -16.45 -44.54 26.96
N THR A 94 -16.38 -44.03 28.18
CA THR A 94 -17.40 -44.25 29.22
C THR A 94 -18.75 -43.65 28.82
N HIS A 95 -18.78 -42.40 28.36
CA HIS A 95 -20.02 -41.72 27.96
C HIS A 95 -20.72 -42.41 26.79
N THR A 96 -19.99 -42.82 25.75
CA THR A 96 -20.55 -43.52 24.59
C THR A 96 -21.10 -44.89 24.98
N THR A 97 -20.34 -45.66 25.78
CA THR A 97 -20.73 -47.01 26.21
C THR A 97 -21.96 -46.96 27.14
N ALA A 98 -21.97 -46.03 28.09
CA ALA A 98 -23.09 -45.84 29.01
C ALA A 98 -24.37 -45.40 28.27
N SER A 99 -24.26 -44.53 27.26
CA SER A 99 -25.39 -44.10 26.45
C SER A 99 -26.03 -45.26 25.69
N THR A 100 -25.22 -46.11 25.04
CA THR A 100 -25.69 -47.32 24.35
C THR A 100 -26.37 -48.30 25.31
N PHE A 101 -25.76 -48.55 26.47
CA PHE A 101 -26.32 -49.46 27.47
C PHE A 101 -27.67 -48.97 27.99
N LEU A 102 -27.77 -47.69 28.38
CA LEU A 102 -29.00 -47.13 28.95
C LEU A 102 -30.13 -47.07 27.91
N ALA A 103 -29.83 -46.72 26.66
CA ALA A 103 -30.81 -46.74 25.57
C ALA A 103 -31.31 -48.17 25.27
N GLY A 104 -30.39 -49.14 25.28
CA GLY A 104 -30.72 -50.56 25.08
C GLY A 104 -31.53 -51.15 26.25
N ALA A 105 -31.14 -50.86 27.49
CA ALA A 105 -31.87 -51.30 28.69
C ALA A 105 -33.29 -50.75 28.72
N TRP A 106 -33.48 -49.48 28.34
CA TRP A 106 -34.81 -48.89 28.17
C TRP A 106 -35.61 -49.59 27.06
N THR A 107 -34.99 -49.89 25.92
CA THR A 107 -35.64 -50.62 24.82
C THR A 107 -36.13 -52.01 25.26
N VAL A 108 -35.31 -52.76 26.00
CA VAL A 108 -35.70 -54.06 26.58
C VAL A 108 -36.92 -53.91 27.50
N ALA A 109 -36.91 -52.89 28.37
CA ALA A 109 -38.02 -52.63 29.28
C ALA A 109 -39.32 -52.28 28.54
N VAL A 110 -39.24 -51.49 27.46
CA VAL A 110 -40.39 -51.15 26.60
C VAL A 110 -40.92 -52.36 25.84
N VAL A 111 -40.04 -53.23 25.32
CA VAL A 111 -40.46 -54.48 24.66
C VAL A 111 -41.21 -55.38 25.64
N ASN A 112 -40.80 -55.45 26.90
CA ASN A 112 -41.42 -56.33 27.89
C ASN A 112 -42.74 -55.77 28.46
N LEU A 113 -42.75 -54.51 28.90
CA LEU A 113 -43.86 -53.91 29.66
C LEU A 113 -44.75 -52.99 28.83
N GLY A 114 -44.36 -52.71 27.59
CA GLY A 114 -45.07 -51.85 26.65
C GLY A 114 -44.68 -50.38 26.71
N PRO A 115 -44.85 -49.65 25.58
CA PRO A 115 -44.42 -48.26 25.43
C PRO A 115 -45.26 -47.29 26.25
N TRP A 116 -46.46 -47.68 26.69
CA TRP A 116 -47.37 -46.83 27.46
C TRP A 116 -47.30 -47.06 28.97
N HIS A 117 -46.38 -47.91 29.44
CA HIS A 117 -46.18 -48.11 30.87
C HIS A 117 -45.86 -46.76 31.55
N PRO A 118 -46.63 -46.31 32.56
CA PRO A 118 -46.59 -44.93 33.07
C PRO A 118 -45.21 -44.41 33.48
N VAL A 119 -44.33 -45.31 33.92
CA VAL A 119 -42.96 -44.98 34.32
C VAL A 119 -42.00 -45.01 33.13
N LEU A 120 -42.15 -45.97 32.21
CA LEU A 120 -41.15 -46.19 31.15
C LEU A 120 -41.19 -45.11 30.08
N TRP A 121 -42.37 -44.64 29.69
CA TRP A 121 -42.45 -43.57 28.70
C TRP A 121 -41.89 -42.25 29.26
N ARG A 122 -42.11 -41.97 30.55
CA ARG A 122 -41.55 -40.80 31.24
C ARG A 122 -40.03 -40.89 31.34
N LEU A 123 -39.49 -42.06 31.70
CA LEU A 123 -38.05 -42.30 31.70
C LEU A 123 -37.45 -42.22 30.29
N GLY A 124 -38.20 -42.62 29.26
CA GLY A 124 -37.79 -42.48 27.86
C GLY A 124 -37.68 -41.02 27.42
N VAL A 125 -38.68 -40.19 27.77
CA VAL A 125 -38.66 -38.74 27.47
C VAL A 125 -37.54 -38.03 28.24
N LEU A 126 -37.47 -38.21 29.57
CA LEU A 126 -36.47 -37.54 30.40
C LEU A 126 -35.04 -38.03 30.08
N GLY A 127 -34.87 -39.34 29.92
CA GLY A 127 -33.60 -39.95 29.53
C GLY A 127 -33.16 -39.54 28.13
N GLY A 128 -34.08 -39.50 27.17
CA GLY A 128 -33.82 -39.04 25.81
C GLY A 128 -33.37 -37.58 25.73
N ILE A 129 -34.07 -36.68 26.44
CA ILE A 129 -33.67 -35.25 26.54
C ILE A 129 -32.28 -35.12 27.18
N THR A 130 -32.06 -35.80 28.31
CA THR A 130 -30.78 -35.75 29.04
C THR A 130 -29.63 -36.26 28.18
N MET A 131 -29.84 -37.36 27.45
CA MET A 131 -28.86 -37.95 26.56
C MET A 131 -28.55 -37.02 25.38
N ALA A 132 -29.58 -36.49 24.70
CA ALA A 132 -29.40 -35.55 23.58
C ALA A 132 -28.66 -34.27 24.01
N LEU A 133 -29.00 -33.71 25.17
CA LEU A 133 -28.28 -32.57 25.74
C LEU A 133 -26.82 -32.91 26.06
N SER A 134 -26.55 -34.08 26.64
CA SER A 134 -25.17 -34.50 26.95
C SER A 134 -24.30 -34.64 25.69
N TRP A 135 -24.87 -35.14 24.58
CA TRP A 135 -24.21 -35.21 23.27
C TRP A 135 -24.04 -33.83 22.64
N ASN A 136 -25.02 -32.93 22.78
CA ASN A 136 -24.89 -31.55 22.31
C ASN A 136 -23.83 -30.76 23.07
N ILE A 137 -23.80 -30.86 24.40
CA ILE A 137 -22.76 -30.24 25.23
C ILE A 137 -21.38 -30.74 24.80
N ARG A 138 -21.22 -32.06 24.62
CA ARG A 138 -19.97 -32.66 24.16
C ARG A 138 -19.58 -32.19 22.75
N SER A 139 -20.54 -32.11 21.83
CA SER A 139 -20.32 -31.59 20.48
C SER A 139 -19.92 -30.11 20.49
N VAL A 140 -20.53 -29.29 21.35
CA VAL A 140 -20.17 -27.87 21.52
C VAL A 140 -18.78 -27.72 22.12
N ILE A 141 -18.44 -28.48 23.17
CA ILE A 141 -17.10 -28.48 23.78
C ILE A 141 -16.03 -28.84 22.74
N ARG A 142 -16.31 -29.85 21.90
CA ARG A 142 -15.43 -30.23 20.77
C ARG A 142 -15.36 -29.18 19.67
N MET A 143 -16.48 -28.55 19.32
CA MET A 143 -16.52 -27.45 18.34
C MET A 143 -15.80 -26.19 18.83
N LYS A 144 -15.77 -25.96 20.15
CA LYS A 144 -15.09 -24.84 20.81
C LYS A 144 -13.65 -25.14 21.22
N GLY A 145 -13.18 -26.38 21.06
CA GLY A 145 -11.79 -26.78 21.34
C GLY A 145 -11.42 -26.77 22.83
N TRP A 146 -12.38 -26.92 23.74
CA TRP A 146 -12.13 -26.79 25.20
C TRP A 146 -11.48 -28.01 25.87
N ASP A 147 -11.29 -29.13 25.17
CA ASP A 147 -10.87 -30.42 25.75
C ASP A 147 -9.48 -30.91 25.29
N ASP A 148 -8.61 -30.06 24.73
CA ASP A 148 -7.26 -30.47 24.30
C ASP A 148 -6.15 -29.66 25.02
N PRO A 149 -5.35 -30.28 25.91
CA PRO A 149 -4.15 -29.66 26.42
C PRO A 149 -3.07 -29.69 25.32
N GLY A 150 -2.91 -28.56 24.61
CA GLY A 150 -1.74 -28.31 23.76
C GLY A 150 -2.01 -28.09 22.26
N THR A 151 -3.25 -28.18 21.78
CA THR A 151 -3.53 -28.01 20.34
C THR A 151 -4.78 -27.18 20.11
N VAL A 152 -4.63 -25.86 20.23
CA VAL A 152 -5.49 -24.93 19.48
C VAL A 152 -5.20 -25.22 18.01
N THR A 153 -6.10 -25.97 17.37
CA THR A 153 -6.06 -26.23 15.92
C THR A 153 -6.43 -24.95 15.20
N ASP A 154 -5.45 -24.05 15.20
CA ASP A 154 -5.39 -22.93 14.30
C ASP A 154 -5.23 -23.47 12.86
N PRO A 155 -6.18 -23.19 11.94
CA PRO A 155 -6.06 -23.59 10.55
C PRO A 155 -4.75 -23.11 9.89
N LEU A 156 -4.18 -22.01 10.37
CA LEU A 156 -2.92 -21.46 9.89
C LEU A 156 -1.73 -22.28 10.39
N SER A 157 -1.68 -22.66 11.67
CA SER A 157 -0.61 -23.52 12.21
C SER A 157 -0.48 -24.86 11.48
N PHE A 158 -1.61 -25.47 11.09
CA PHE A 158 -1.61 -26.72 10.33
C PHE A 158 -1.23 -26.53 8.85
N LEU A 159 -1.83 -25.55 8.15
CA LEU A 159 -1.58 -25.33 6.72
C LEU A 159 -0.18 -24.75 6.48
N PHE A 160 0.16 -23.69 7.21
CA PHE A 160 1.46 -23.03 7.12
C PHE A 160 2.57 -23.96 7.59
N GLY A 161 2.39 -24.68 8.71
CA GLY A 161 3.37 -25.64 9.22
C GLY A 161 3.71 -26.75 8.21
N GLN A 162 2.71 -27.27 7.49
CA GLN A 162 2.95 -28.27 6.43
C GLN A 162 3.69 -27.69 5.22
N GLY A 163 3.34 -26.48 4.79
CA GLY A 163 4.05 -25.79 3.69
C GLY A 163 5.49 -25.44 4.07
N ALA A 164 5.70 -24.89 5.26
CA ALA A 164 7.01 -24.58 5.83
C ALA A 164 7.91 -25.83 5.91
N GLN A 165 7.39 -26.95 6.40
CA GLN A 165 8.14 -28.22 6.44
C GLN A 165 8.52 -28.71 5.03
N ARG A 166 7.61 -28.60 4.05
CA ARG A 166 7.89 -28.93 2.65
C ARG A 166 8.92 -28.00 2.00
N ALA A 167 8.95 -26.73 2.42
CA ALA A 167 9.98 -25.76 2.04
C ALA A 167 11.29 -25.90 2.85
N GLY A 168 11.44 -26.98 3.63
CA GLY A 168 12.64 -27.29 4.38
C GLY A 168 12.87 -26.38 5.60
N MET A 169 11.81 -25.79 6.16
CA MET A 169 11.83 -25.15 7.48
C MET A 169 11.09 -26.03 8.48
N LYS A 170 11.85 -26.71 9.33
CA LYS A 170 11.32 -27.57 10.38
C LYS A 170 11.06 -26.73 11.63
N GLU A 171 10.10 -27.17 12.46
CA GLU A 171 9.87 -26.58 13.79
C GLU A 171 9.45 -25.09 13.77
N ILE A 172 8.72 -24.67 12.73
CA ILE A 172 8.07 -23.35 12.73
C ILE A 172 6.73 -23.42 13.46
N GLU A 173 6.57 -22.57 14.47
CA GLU A 173 5.30 -22.36 15.16
C GLU A 173 4.62 -21.11 14.60
N ALA A 174 3.52 -21.29 13.89
CA ALA A 174 2.69 -20.20 13.40
C ALA A 174 1.37 -20.16 14.18
N ARG A 175 0.95 -18.96 14.58
CA ARG A 175 -0.28 -18.72 15.34
C ARG A 175 -1.09 -17.61 14.71
N THR A 176 -2.35 -17.88 14.39
CA THR A 176 -3.32 -16.88 13.95
C THR A 176 -3.58 -15.89 15.07
N VAL A 177 -3.38 -14.62 14.74
CA VAL A 177 -3.71 -13.48 15.60
C VAL A 177 -5.10 -12.96 15.25
N LYS A 178 -5.42 -12.88 13.95
CA LYS A 178 -6.69 -12.33 13.47
C LYS A 178 -7.10 -12.99 12.14
N ALA A 179 -8.38 -13.27 11.97
CA ALA A 179 -8.93 -13.77 10.72
C ALA A 179 -10.16 -12.96 10.34
N THR A 180 -10.19 -12.44 9.11
CA THR A 180 -11.34 -11.75 8.52
C THR A 180 -11.89 -12.57 7.35
N ALA A 181 -12.89 -12.05 6.64
CA ALA A 181 -13.43 -12.70 5.45
C ALA A 181 -12.42 -12.81 4.30
N HIS A 182 -11.41 -11.94 4.27
CA HIS A 182 -10.52 -11.77 3.11
C HIS A 182 -9.03 -12.01 3.40
N LYS A 183 -8.66 -12.06 4.69
CA LYS A 183 -7.28 -12.33 5.10
C LYS A 183 -7.20 -13.10 6.41
N VAL A 184 -6.07 -13.76 6.60
CA VAL A 184 -5.66 -14.35 7.88
C VAL A 184 -4.30 -13.76 8.25
N GLU A 185 -4.22 -13.17 9.44
CA GLU A 185 -3.00 -12.63 10.03
C GLU A 185 -2.52 -13.58 11.13
N GLY A 186 -1.23 -13.86 11.14
CA GLY A 186 -0.59 -14.69 12.13
C GLY A 186 0.80 -14.18 12.51
N GLU A 187 1.29 -14.68 13.62
CA GLU A 187 2.66 -14.52 14.08
C GLU A 187 3.39 -15.85 13.88
N VAL A 188 4.61 -15.77 13.40
CA VAL A 188 5.49 -16.91 13.18
C VAL A 188 6.67 -16.77 14.12
N GLN A 189 6.82 -17.76 15.00
CA GLN A 189 7.99 -17.93 15.84
C GLN A 189 8.93 -18.93 15.16
N LEU A 190 10.16 -18.48 14.92
CA LEU A 190 11.25 -19.29 14.39
C LEU A 190 12.13 -19.79 15.53
N ASP A 191 12.84 -20.89 15.30
CA ASP A 191 13.78 -21.46 16.25
C ASP A 191 15.03 -20.56 16.36
N HIS A 192 15.31 -20.11 17.59
CA HIS A 192 16.34 -19.11 17.86
C HIS A 192 17.72 -19.63 17.46
N GLY A 193 18.47 -18.83 16.71
CA GLY A 193 19.84 -19.17 16.28
C GLY A 193 19.96 -20.18 15.14
N ARG A 194 18.83 -20.71 14.61
CA ARG A 194 18.82 -21.56 13.40
C ARG A 194 18.20 -20.89 12.20
N HIS A 195 17.13 -20.14 12.40
CA HIS A 195 16.39 -19.45 11.36
C HIS A 195 16.11 -18.01 11.78
N ILE A 196 16.16 -17.10 10.83
CA ILE A 196 15.75 -15.70 10.99
C ILE A 196 14.57 -15.36 10.09
N ALA A 197 13.85 -14.28 10.40
CA ALA A 197 12.69 -13.84 9.63
C ALA A 197 12.98 -13.65 8.12
N ASP A 198 14.20 -13.25 7.77
CA ASP A 198 14.71 -13.22 6.39
C ASP A 198 14.65 -14.57 5.68
N ASP A 199 14.97 -15.67 6.37
CA ASP A 199 14.92 -17.02 5.80
C ASP A 199 13.48 -17.39 5.45
N LEU A 200 12.53 -16.98 6.29
CA LEU A 200 11.10 -17.16 6.04
C LEU A 200 10.69 -16.40 4.77
N GLN A 201 11.06 -15.12 4.66
CA GLN A 201 10.75 -14.27 3.51
C GLN A 201 11.30 -14.86 2.19
N LYS A 202 12.56 -15.34 2.19
CA LYS A 202 13.19 -16.00 1.03
C LYS A 202 12.50 -17.29 0.62
N LYS A 203 11.80 -17.95 1.56
CA LYS A 203 11.13 -19.24 1.33
C LYS A 203 9.64 -19.13 1.05
N VAL A 204 9.04 -17.95 1.14
CA VAL A 204 7.58 -17.74 0.94
C VAL A 204 7.06 -18.42 -0.32
N ALA A 205 7.72 -18.22 -1.48
CA ALA A 205 7.28 -18.81 -2.74
C ALA A 205 7.23 -20.35 -2.72
N TYR A 206 8.15 -21.00 -1.99
CA TYR A 206 8.15 -22.45 -1.81
C TYR A 206 7.02 -22.90 -0.88
N ILE A 207 6.71 -22.11 0.16
CA ILE A 207 5.61 -22.36 1.09
C ILE A 207 4.27 -22.26 0.36
N GLU A 208 4.07 -21.22 -0.45
CA GLU A 208 2.86 -21.04 -1.27
C GLU A 208 2.63 -22.24 -2.19
N SER A 209 3.67 -22.67 -2.90
CA SER A 209 3.66 -23.87 -3.74
C SER A 209 3.33 -25.15 -2.95
N GLY A 210 3.81 -25.26 -1.71
CA GLY A 210 3.55 -26.38 -0.82
C GLY A 210 2.11 -26.49 -0.30
N ILE A 211 1.36 -25.38 -0.24
CA ILE A 211 -0.03 -25.25 0.26
C ILE A 211 -1.02 -24.93 -0.88
N PRO A 212 -0.67 -25.29 -2.12
CA PRO A 212 -1.25 -24.80 -3.38
C PRO A 212 -1.89 -23.40 -3.38
N LEU A 213 -1.23 -22.39 -2.79
CA LEU A 213 -1.68 -21.00 -2.84
C LEU A 213 -1.20 -20.31 -4.12
N PRO A 214 -1.97 -19.36 -4.68
CA PRO A 214 -1.48 -18.48 -5.74
C PRO A 214 -0.19 -17.75 -5.33
N PRO A 215 0.73 -17.44 -6.27
CA PRO A 215 1.91 -16.65 -5.97
C PRO A 215 1.55 -15.28 -5.37
N GLY A 216 2.24 -14.89 -4.29
CA GLY A 216 2.02 -13.63 -3.58
C GLY A 216 0.83 -13.65 -2.62
N SER A 217 0.27 -14.82 -2.30
CA SER A 217 -0.77 -14.96 -1.28
C SER A 217 -0.26 -14.74 0.14
N ILE A 218 1.05 -14.87 0.36
CA ILE A 218 1.68 -14.73 1.66
C ILE A 218 2.57 -13.50 1.66
N THR A 219 2.32 -12.58 2.59
CA THR A 219 3.21 -11.43 2.88
C THR A 219 3.78 -11.60 4.28
N THR A 220 5.09 -11.44 4.41
CA THR A 220 5.80 -11.51 5.69
C THR A 220 6.40 -10.16 6.04
N THR A 221 6.37 -9.80 7.32
CA THR A 221 7.06 -8.64 7.86
C THR A 221 7.91 -9.08 9.03
N ILE A 222 9.17 -8.65 9.03
CA ILE A 222 10.13 -8.93 10.10
C ILE A 222 9.75 -8.11 11.33
N ASP A 223 9.84 -8.71 12.52
CA ASP A 223 9.70 -7.96 13.76
C ASP A 223 10.97 -7.13 14.01
N PRO A 224 10.87 -5.80 14.19
CA PRO A 224 12.04 -4.93 14.36
C PRO A 224 12.82 -5.23 15.65
N ASP A 225 12.16 -5.77 16.68
CA ASP A 225 12.76 -6.01 17.99
C ASP A 225 13.27 -7.46 18.15
N ASP A 226 12.85 -8.38 17.28
CA ASP A 226 13.18 -9.80 17.38
C ASP A 226 13.32 -10.50 16.02
N ALA A 227 14.57 -10.78 15.62
CA ALA A 227 14.89 -11.47 14.36
C ALA A 227 14.32 -12.90 14.25
N SER A 228 13.90 -13.51 15.37
CA SER A 228 13.26 -14.83 15.40
C SER A 228 11.74 -14.77 15.18
N LYS A 229 11.14 -13.57 15.14
CA LYS A 229 9.71 -13.36 14.94
C LYS A 229 9.41 -12.72 13.59
N ALA A 230 8.31 -13.15 12.99
CA ALA A 230 7.76 -12.52 11.80
C ALA A 230 6.24 -12.45 11.89
N LYS A 231 5.67 -11.35 11.39
CA LYS A 231 4.24 -11.24 11.12
C LYS A 231 3.96 -11.80 9.74
N LEU A 232 2.86 -12.52 9.61
CA LEU A 232 2.41 -13.20 8.40
C LEU A 232 1.01 -12.74 8.07
N THR A 233 0.77 -12.33 6.83
CA THR A 233 -0.57 -12.08 6.30
C THR A 233 -0.80 -12.99 5.10
N ILE A 234 -1.88 -13.75 5.13
CA ILE A 234 -2.34 -14.58 4.01
C ILE A 234 -3.59 -13.94 3.41
N SER A 235 -3.54 -13.58 2.14
CA SER A 235 -4.65 -12.99 1.36
C SER A 235 -4.72 -13.59 -0.05
N ASP A 236 -5.83 -13.39 -0.78
CA ASP A 236 -5.94 -13.84 -2.16
C ASP A 236 -5.53 -12.72 -3.14
N PRO A 237 -4.37 -12.80 -3.80
CA PRO A 237 -3.87 -11.74 -4.67
C PRO A 237 -4.74 -11.56 -5.93
N ARG A 238 -5.59 -12.54 -6.26
CA ARG A 238 -6.45 -12.48 -7.45
C ARG A 238 -7.59 -11.47 -7.31
N VAL A 239 -7.93 -11.05 -6.09
CA VAL A 239 -8.89 -9.95 -5.88
C VAL A 239 -8.42 -8.67 -6.57
N MET A 240 -7.10 -8.51 -6.71
CA MET A 240 -6.45 -7.40 -7.38
C MET A 240 -6.34 -7.55 -8.89
N LYS A 241 -7.01 -8.52 -9.51
CA LYS A 241 -7.05 -8.67 -10.98
C LYS A 241 -8.24 -8.01 -11.66
N HIS A 242 -9.27 -7.65 -10.89
CA HIS A 242 -10.45 -6.94 -11.40
C HIS A 242 -10.50 -5.48 -10.92
N PRO A 243 -10.93 -4.52 -11.76
CA PRO A 243 -11.13 -3.14 -11.34
C PRO A 243 -12.09 -3.05 -10.16
N ILE A 244 -11.78 -2.21 -9.18
CA ILE A 244 -12.61 -1.98 -7.99
C ILE A 244 -13.23 -0.60 -8.13
N ILE A 245 -14.57 -0.53 -8.17
CA ILE A 245 -15.28 0.74 -8.37
C ILE A 245 -15.01 1.68 -7.20
N TRP A 246 -14.81 2.97 -7.50
CA TRP A 246 -14.64 4.00 -6.48
C TRP A 246 -15.90 4.12 -5.61
N PRO A 247 -15.79 3.93 -4.28
CA PRO A 247 -16.94 3.92 -3.37
C PRO A 247 -17.42 5.33 -2.98
N GLY A 248 -16.79 6.39 -3.48
CA GLY A 248 -16.97 7.76 -3.02
C GLY A 248 -15.85 8.23 -2.07
N PRO A 249 -15.85 9.53 -1.69
CA PRO A 249 -14.81 10.09 -0.85
C PRO A 249 -14.92 9.55 0.58
N SER A 250 -13.80 9.26 1.21
CA SER A 250 -13.75 8.66 2.56
C SER A 250 -14.08 9.64 3.68
N ARG A 251 -13.51 10.85 3.63
CA ARG A 251 -13.55 11.84 4.72
C ARG A 251 -13.81 13.27 4.20
N PRO A 252 -14.92 13.52 3.47
CA PRO A 252 -15.23 14.84 2.94
C PRO A 252 -15.42 15.85 4.09
N GLY A 253 -14.85 17.04 3.94
CA GLY A 253 -14.92 18.12 4.93
C GLY A 253 -13.93 18.00 6.10
N LEU A 254 -13.11 16.94 6.17
CA LEU A 254 -11.99 16.86 7.12
C LEU A 254 -10.75 17.57 6.58
N SER A 255 -9.67 17.60 7.38
CA SER A 255 -8.42 18.26 7.00
C SER A 255 -7.64 17.41 6.01
N ILE A 256 -6.76 18.04 5.24
CA ILE A 256 -5.74 17.35 4.45
C ILE A 256 -4.69 16.63 5.31
N ALA A 257 -4.59 16.97 6.59
CA ALA A 257 -3.76 16.24 7.55
C ALA A 257 -4.34 14.85 7.89
N ASP A 258 -5.64 14.63 7.64
CA ASP A 258 -6.28 13.33 7.80
C ASP A 258 -5.94 12.39 6.62
N PRO A 259 -5.89 11.07 6.83
CA PRO A 259 -5.57 10.12 5.76
C PRO A 259 -6.51 10.24 4.54
N ILE A 260 -5.95 10.02 3.35
CA ILE A 260 -6.67 9.90 2.08
C ILE A 260 -6.72 8.44 1.64
N ARG A 261 -7.87 8.03 1.11
CA ARG A 261 -8.13 6.67 0.65
C ARG A 261 -7.96 6.57 -0.86
N LEU A 262 -6.78 6.11 -1.30
CA LEU A 262 -6.45 5.98 -2.71
C LEU A 262 -6.97 4.69 -3.36
N GLY A 263 -7.27 3.68 -2.54
CA GLY A 263 -7.48 2.31 -3.00
C GLY A 263 -7.46 1.33 -1.85
N LEU A 264 -7.22 0.06 -2.19
CA LEU A 264 -7.11 -1.04 -1.24
C LEU A 264 -5.74 -1.71 -1.37
N TRP A 265 -5.18 -2.14 -0.24
CA TRP A 265 -4.06 -3.08 -0.21
C TRP A 265 -4.49 -4.47 -0.66
N GLN A 266 -3.56 -5.32 -1.09
CA GLN A 266 -3.84 -6.69 -1.57
C GLN A 266 -4.76 -7.49 -0.64
N ASP A 267 -4.66 -7.26 0.65
CA ASP A 267 -5.45 -7.90 1.69
C ASP A 267 -6.85 -7.29 1.93
N LEU A 268 -7.23 -6.34 1.07
CA LEU A 268 -8.48 -5.58 1.03
C LEU A 268 -8.67 -4.56 2.15
N ASP A 269 -7.63 -4.27 2.94
CA ASP A 269 -7.65 -3.13 3.84
C ASP A 269 -7.59 -1.81 3.04
N GLU A 270 -8.25 -0.77 3.55
CA GLU A 270 -8.17 0.56 2.96
C GLU A 270 -6.76 1.14 3.12
N ILE A 271 -6.30 1.85 2.09
CA ILE A 271 -5.06 2.62 2.17
C ILE A 271 -5.35 3.88 3.00
N GLU A 272 -4.67 4.02 4.13
CA GLU A 272 -4.67 5.26 4.92
C GLU A 272 -3.37 6.02 4.67
N TYR A 273 -3.37 6.87 3.64
CA TYR A 273 -2.18 7.64 3.26
C TYR A 273 -2.27 9.08 3.73
N VAL A 274 -1.31 9.57 4.52
CA VAL A 274 -1.22 11.00 4.87
C VAL A 274 -0.16 11.64 3.97
N ILE A 275 -0.54 12.60 3.12
CA ILE A 275 0.38 13.27 2.18
C ILE A 275 1.18 14.40 2.83
N VAL A 276 0.64 15.02 3.87
CA VAL A 276 1.21 16.22 4.46
C VAL A 276 2.63 15.93 4.96
N GLY A 277 3.56 16.77 4.53
CA GLY A 277 4.93 16.73 5.04
C GLY A 277 5.88 15.89 4.22
N HIS A 278 5.58 15.53 2.97
CA HIS A 278 6.56 15.04 1.99
C HIS A 278 6.10 15.32 0.56
N HIS A 279 6.96 15.03 -0.41
CA HIS A 279 6.67 15.12 -1.84
C HIS A 279 6.46 13.74 -2.41
N LEU A 280 5.74 13.63 -3.54
CA LEU A 280 5.37 12.34 -4.10
C LEU A 280 5.80 12.24 -5.57
N GLN A 281 6.51 11.16 -5.87
CA GLN A 281 6.71 10.69 -7.23
C GLN A 281 5.62 9.68 -7.59
N VAL A 282 5.00 9.86 -8.75
CA VAL A 282 4.08 8.88 -9.34
C VAL A 282 4.66 8.40 -10.67
N MET A 283 5.19 7.19 -10.71
CA MET A 283 5.80 6.62 -11.90
C MET A 283 5.00 5.45 -12.45
N GLY A 284 4.96 5.30 -13.78
CA GLY A 284 4.37 4.14 -14.44
C GLY A 284 4.31 4.33 -15.95
N GLN A 285 4.34 3.23 -16.70
CA GLN A 285 4.26 3.31 -18.16
C GLN A 285 2.87 3.75 -18.63
N THR A 286 2.76 4.13 -19.90
CA THR A 286 1.46 4.46 -20.50
C THR A 286 0.48 3.27 -20.39
N GLY A 287 -0.75 3.53 -19.94
CA GLY A 287 -1.78 2.51 -19.73
C GLY A 287 -1.70 1.76 -18.38
N SER A 288 -0.67 1.99 -17.57
CA SER A 288 -0.53 1.39 -16.22
C SER A 288 -1.57 1.88 -15.20
N GLY A 289 -2.31 2.95 -15.54
CA GLY A 289 -3.29 3.57 -14.65
C GLY A 289 -2.73 4.70 -13.78
N LYS A 290 -1.52 5.24 -14.02
CA LYS A 290 -0.99 6.36 -13.21
C LYS A 290 -1.92 7.59 -13.17
N SER A 291 -2.54 7.94 -14.30
CA SER A 291 -3.35 9.16 -14.41
C SER A 291 -4.73 8.97 -13.74
N ILE A 292 -5.48 7.94 -14.13
CA ILE A 292 -6.83 7.69 -13.57
C ILE A 292 -6.74 6.99 -12.20
N GLY A 293 -5.84 6.04 -12.03
CA GLY A 293 -5.63 5.35 -10.76
C GLY A 293 -4.91 6.24 -9.74
N GLY A 294 -3.80 6.87 -10.13
CA GLY A 294 -3.02 7.74 -9.23
C GLY A 294 -3.64 9.13 -9.06
N ALA A 295 -3.67 9.93 -10.13
CA ALA A 295 -4.07 11.34 -10.05
C ALA A 295 -5.52 11.53 -9.61
N TRP A 296 -6.46 10.82 -10.22
CA TRP A 296 -7.88 11.03 -9.94
C TRP A 296 -8.28 10.55 -8.55
N ASN A 297 -7.85 9.37 -8.09
CA ASN A 297 -8.16 8.92 -6.72
C ASN A 297 -7.52 9.83 -5.67
N PHE A 298 -6.30 10.28 -5.92
CA PHE A 298 -5.63 11.22 -5.03
C PHE A 298 -6.39 12.54 -4.95
N LEU A 299 -6.60 13.19 -6.10
CA LEU A 299 -7.17 14.51 -6.14
C LEU A 299 -8.66 14.50 -5.78
N ALA A 300 -9.39 13.43 -6.06
CA ALA A 300 -10.77 13.28 -5.63
C ALA A 300 -10.95 13.27 -4.11
N GLU A 301 -10.00 12.73 -3.35
CA GLU A 301 -10.00 12.86 -1.89
C GLU A 301 -9.62 14.30 -1.49
N VAL A 302 -8.54 14.85 -2.06
CA VAL A 302 -8.01 16.19 -1.72
C VAL A 302 -9.04 17.29 -1.94
N VAL A 303 -9.76 17.30 -3.07
CA VAL A 303 -10.72 18.38 -3.37
C VAL A 303 -11.88 18.42 -2.36
N THR A 304 -12.14 17.35 -1.62
CA THR A 304 -13.16 17.32 -0.57
C THR A 304 -12.70 17.86 0.78
N ARG A 305 -11.39 18.09 0.97
CA ARG A 305 -10.83 18.59 2.24
C ARG A 305 -10.95 20.12 2.34
N TYR A 306 -11.15 20.63 3.55
CA TYR A 306 -11.49 22.06 3.74
C TYR A 306 -10.28 23.00 3.67
N ASP A 307 -9.09 22.55 4.06
CA ASP A 307 -7.89 23.36 4.25
C ASP A 307 -6.81 23.15 3.17
N VAL A 308 -7.21 22.79 1.95
CA VAL A 308 -6.29 22.52 0.85
C VAL A 308 -6.71 23.17 -0.48
N ALA A 309 -5.71 23.68 -1.18
CA ALA A 309 -5.79 24.18 -2.55
C ALA A 309 -4.92 23.36 -3.49
N VAL A 310 -5.40 23.18 -4.72
CA VAL A 310 -4.71 22.40 -5.76
C VAL A 310 -4.30 23.29 -6.91
N PHE A 311 -2.99 23.36 -7.16
CA PHE A 311 -2.36 24.03 -8.30
C PHE A 311 -1.85 22.95 -9.25
N ALA A 312 -2.32 22.91 -10.48
CA ALA A 312 -2.06 21.83 -11.41
C ALA A 312 -1.43 22.31 -12.71
N GLY A 313 -0.49 21.53 -13.25
CA GLY A 313 0.08 21.72 -14.59
C GLY A 313 0.03 20.42 -15.40
N ASP A 314 -0.47 20.49 -16.62
CA ASP A 314 -0.40 19.41 -17.62
C ASP A 314 -0.23 20.06 -19.00
N ILE A 315 1.03 20.24 -19.44
CA ILE A 315 1.35 20.88 -20.72
C ILE A 315 1.46 19.88 -21.87
N THR A 316 1.46 18.58 -21.57
CA THR A 316 1.72 17.50 -22.54
C THR A 316 0.42 16.93 -23.05
N LYS A 317 -0.48 16.55 -22.13
CA LYS A 317 -1.79 15.98 -22.45
C LYS A 317 -2.90 17.02 -22.33
N GLY A 318 -2.61 18.18 -21.76
CA GLY A 318 -3.56 19.28 -21.64
C GLY A 318 -4.78 18.87 -20.82
N ASP A 319 -5.97 19.04 -21.40
CA ASP A 319 -7.24 18.71 -20.73
C ASP A 319 -7.52 17.22 -20.58
N GLN A 320 -6.75 16.32 -21.21
CA GLN A 320 -7.09 14.90 -21.22
C GLN A 320 -7.10 14.27 -19.82
N THR A 321 -6.12 14.61 -18.97
CA THR A 321 -6.01 14.02 -17.62
C THR A 321 -6.79 14.84 -16.60
N LEU A 322 -6.49 16.14 -16.48
CA LEU A 322 -6.99 16.97 -15.39
C LEU A 322 -8.15 17.89 -15.80
N GLY A 323 -8.48 17.95 -17.10
CA GLY A 323 -9.62 18.73 -17.61
C GLY A 323 -10.96 18.36 -16.97
N PRO A 324 -11.28 17.07 -16.73
CA PRO A 324 -12.49 16.67 -16.00
C PRO A 324 -12.60 17.26 -14.59
N MET A 325 -11.47 17.62 -13.98
CA MET A 325 -11.42 18.19 -12.64
C MET A 325 -11.27 19.71 -12.60
N ARG A 326 -11.23 20.39 -13.76
CA ARG A 326 -10.91 21.81 -13.87
C ARG A 326 -11.67 22.71 -12.89
N GLU A 327 -12.94 22.40 -12.62
CA GLU A 327 -13.78 23.16 -11.67
C GLU A 327 -13.34 23.03 -10.20
N ALA A 328 -12.70 21.92 -9.83
CA ALA A 328 -12.21 21.64 -8.48
C ALA A 328 -10.74 22.10 -8.25
N LEU A 329 -10.06 22.55 -9.30
CA LEU A 329 -8.66 23.00 -9.25
C LEU A 329 -8.59 24.52 -9.05
N HIS A 330 -7.70 24.97 -8.16
CA HIS A 330 -7.56 26.40 -7.84
C HIS A 330 -6.81 27.14 -8.93
N ARG A 331 -5.94 26.43 -9.66
CA ARG A 331 -5.30 26.90 -10.88
C ARG A 331 -4.93 25.68 -11.70
N PHE A 332 -5.24 25.69 -12.98
CA PHE A 332 -4.88 24.61 -13.90
C PHE A 332 -4.29 25.17 -15.19
N GLU A 333 -2.99 24.94 -15.37
CA GLU A 333 -2.21 25.44 -16.49
C GLU A 333 -1.92 24.34 -17.51
N THR A 334 -2.28 24.59 -18.76
CA THR A 334 -2.05 23.68 -19.90
C THR A 334 -1.04 24.23 -20.91
N SER A 335 -0.42 25.36 -20.62
CA SER A 335 0.57 26.00 -21.49
C SER A 335 1.91 26.17 -20.77
N LYS A 336 3.01 26.18 -21.54
CA LYS A 336 4.36 26.42 -21.01
C LYS A 336 4.45 27.75 -20.26
N ALA A 337 3.91 28.83 -20.85
CA ALA A 337 3.93 30.15 -20.22
C ALA A 337 3.11 30.16 -18.91
N GLY A 338 1.94 29.53 -18.92
CA GLY A 338 1.08 29.42 -17.75
C GLY A 338 1.72 28.65 -16.60
N VAL A 339 2.30 27.47 -16.87
CA VAL A 339 2.94 26.66 -15.82
C VAL A 339 4.17 27.36 -15.23
N LYS A 340 4.95 28.06 -16.07
CA LYS A 340 6.09 28.88 -15.62
C LYS A 340 5.65 30.00 -14.69
N ALA A 341 4.60 30.73 -15.07
CA ALA A 341 4.03 31.78 -14.24
C ALA A 341 3.51 31.22 -12.90
N MET A 342 2.79 30.10 -12.94
CA MET A 342 2.29 29.43 -11.73
C MET A 342 3.42 29.05 -10.77
N LEU A 343 4.47 28.40 -11.27
CA LEU A 343 5.61 27.99 -10.44
C LEU A 343 6.35 29.20 -9.87
N ALA A 344 6.55 30.27 -10.66
CA ALA A 344 7.17 31.50 -10.19
C ALA A 344 6.32 32.20 -9.10
N ASP A 345 5.00 32.27 -9.28
CA ASP A 345 4.08 32.87 -8.33
C ASP A 345 4.08 32.10 -6.99
N LEU A 346 4.03 30.77 -7.04
CA LEU A 346 4.10 29.91 -5.85
C LEU A 346 5.45 30.07 -5.13
N GLN A 347 6.55 30.06 -5.89
CA GLN A 347 7.91 30.20 -5.36
C GLN A 347 8.09 31.52 -4.61
N ALA A 348 7.54 32.62 -5.14
CA ALA A 348 7.61 33.95 -4.52
C ALA A 348 6.90 34.02 -3.15
N GLN A 349 5.94 33.12 -2.89
CA GLN A 349 5.18 33.11 -1.63
C GLN A 349 5.74 32.16 -0.57
N ILE A 350 6.77 31.36 -0.87
CA ILE A 350 7.36 30.44 0.10
C ILE A 350 7.90 31.17 1.33
N LYS A 351 8.72 32.22 1.14
CA LYS A 351 9.31 32.98 2.25
C LYS A 351 8.25 33.76 3.08
N PRO A 352 7.27 34.46 2.47
CA PRO A 352 6.14 35.02 3.22
C PRO A 352 5.40 34.00 4.09
N ARG A 353 5.15 32.79 3.56
CA ARG A 353 4.45 31.73 4.30
C ARG A 353 5.27 31.21 5.48
N THR A 354 6.57 30.97 5.30
CA THR A 354 7.44 30.54 6.40
C THR A 354 7.62 31.63 7.45
N ASN A 355 7.68 32.91 7.07
CA ASN A 355 7.68 34.02 8.03
C ASN A 355 6.38 34.10 8.84
N TYR A 356 5.23 33.82 8.21
CA TYR A 356 3.96 33.76 8.92
C TYR A 356 3.93 32.64 9.97
N LEU A 357 4.42 31.45 9.62
CA LEU A 357 4.54 30.32 10.55
C LEU A 357 5.52 30.63 11.69
N ALA A 358 6.69 31.19 11.37
CA ALA A 358 7.68 31.60 12.37
C ALA A 358 7.13 32.66 13.33
N GLY A 359 6.33 33.63 12.83
CA GLY A 359 5.65 34.62 13.66
C GLY A 359 4.62 34.03 14.64
N LYS A 360 4.28 32.74 14.49
CA LYS A 360 3.44 31.96 15.40
C LYS A 360 4.21 30.91 16.20
N GLY A 361 5.54 30.91 16.15
CA GLY A 361 6.37 29.87 16.78
C GLY A 361 6.27 28.49 16.10
N LEU A 362 5.73 28.40 14.88
CA LEU A 362 5.58 27.13 14.15
C LEU A 362 6.76 26.92 13.19
N GLN A 363 7.46 25.81 13.34
CA GLN A 363 8.56 25.43 12.43
C GLN A 363 8.08 24.92 11.06
N LYS A 364 6.85 24.38 11.02
CA LYS A 364 6.24 23.81 9.83
C LYS A 364 4.73 24.01 9.86
N TRP A 365 4.08 23.83 8.71
CA TRP A 365 2.64 23.81 8.65
C TRP A 365 2.06 22.70 9.53
N VAL A 366 1.01 23.05 10.27
CA VAL A 366 0.18 22.13 11.04
C VAL A 366 -1.29 22.47 10.76
N LYS A 367 -2.18 21.49 10.97
CA LYS A 367 -3.62 21.68 10.87
C LYS A 367 -4.04 22.89 11.71
N GLY A 368 -4.87 23.77 11.16
CA GLY A 368 -5.35 24.95 11.89
C GLY A 368 -4.33 26.07 12.06
N CYS A 369 -3.17 26.06 11.38
CA CYS A 369 -2.20 27.16 11.51
C CYS A 369 -2.64 28.49 10.83
N GLY A 370 -3.75 28.49 10.10
CA GLY A 370 -4.28 29.66 9.39
C GLY A 370 -3.86 29.77 7.91
N LEU A 371 -2.98 28.88 7.43
CA LEU A 371 -2.60 28.78 6.02
C LEU A 371 -3.30 27.61 5.34
N THR A 372 -3.81 27.82 4.12
CA THR A 372 -4.29 26.72 3.27
C THR A 372 -3.10 25.89 2.78
N TYR A 373 -3.17 24.57 2.90
CA TYR A 373 -2.14 23.66 2.39
C TYR A 373 -2.14 23.64 0.86
N TRP A 374 -0.97 23.56 0.24
CA TRP A 374 -0.84 23.53 -1.22
C TRP A 374 -0.50 22.15 -1.74
N ILE A 375 -1.31 21.61 -2.64
CA ILE A 375 -0.95 20.48 -3.50
C ILE A 375 -0.59 21.04 -4.87
N VAL A 376 0.68 20.90 -5.26
CA VAL A 376 1.17 21.26 -6.60
C VAL A 376 1.28 19.98 -7.42
N TRP A 377 0.32 19.72 -8.30
CA TRP A 377 0.29 18.53 -9.16
C TRP A 377 0.90 18.82 -10.52
N LEU A 378 2.02 18.19 -10.85
CA LEU A 378 2.72 18.34 -12.12
C LEU A 378 2.60 17.03 -12.91
N GLU A 379 1.67 16.98 -13.85
CA GLU A 379 1.45 15.83 -14.73
C GLU A 379 2.48 15.84 -15.86
N GLU A 380 3.14 14.70 -16.06
CA GLU A 380 4.29 14.56 -16.98
C GLU A 380 5.38 15.61 -16.69
N PHE A 381 5.87 15.58 -15.45
CA PHE A 381 6.87 16.52 -14.93
C PHE A 381 8.10 16.74 -15.83
N PRO A 382 8.68 15.72 -16.52
CA PRO A 382 9.85 15.95 -17.37
C PRO A 382 9.63 17.04 -18.42
N ASP A 383 8.46 17.05 -19.08
CA ASP A 383 8.14 18.07 -20.09
C ASP A 383 8.01 19.47 -19.47
N ILE A 384 7.47 19.55 -18.25
CA ILE A 384 7.37 20.80 -17.48
C ILE A 384 8.77 21.29 -17.11
N PHE A 385 9.64 20.40 -16.63
CA PHE A 385 11.00 20.73 -16.23
C PHE A 385 11.85 21.18 -17.43
N ASP A 386 11.70 20.53 -18.59
CA ASP A 386 12.36 20.91 -19.85
C ASP A 386 11.86 22.24 -20.42
N ALA A 387 10.64 22.67 -20.06
CA ALA A 387 10.12 23.98 -20.44
C ALA A 387 10.70 25.13 -19.60
N LEU A 388 11.34 24.83 -18.46
CA LEU A 388 12.02 25.80 -17.60
C LEU A 388 13.41 26.13 -18.16
N THR A 389 13.82 27.40 -18.03
CA THR A 389 15.22 27.79 -18.20
C THR A 389 16.06 27.29 -17.03
N ASP A 390 17.39 27.20 -17.20
CA ASP A 390 18.30 26.74 -16.14
C ASP A 390 18.08 27.51 -14.80
N ALA A 391 17.92 28.84 -14.87
CA ALA A 391 17.64 29.66 -13.68
C ALA A 391 16.27 29.40 -13.04
N GLU A 392 15.27 28.99 -13.84
CA GLU A 392 13.95 28.61 -13.34
C GLU A 392 13.96 27.19 -12.74
N GLN A 393 14.76 26.27 -13.31
CA GLN A 393 15.00 24.94 -12.74
C GLN A 393 15.64 25.05 -11.35
N ASP A 394 16.65 25.91 -11.18
CA ASP A 394 17.28 26.15 -9.88
C ASP A 394 16.28 26.71 -8.86
N LYS A 395 15.44 27.66 -9.27
CA LYS A 395 14.36 28.20 -8.43
C LYS A 395 13.33 27.14 -8.06
N PHE A 396 12.97 26.25 -8.99
CA PHE A 396 12.07 25.14 -8.74
C PHE A 396 12.67 24.16 -7.73
N LEU A 397 13.95 23.78 -7.87
CA LEU A 397 14.63 22.92 -6.92
C LEU A 397 14.75 23.56 -5.53
N SER A 398 14.97 24.88 -5.47
CA SER A 398 14.92 25.63 -4.21
C SER A 398 13.52 25.62 -3.57
N MET A 399 12.47 25.82 -4.38
CA MET A 399 11.08 25.70 -3.92
C MET A 399 10.78 24.29 -3.40
N LEU A 400 11.20 23.24 -4.12
CA LEU A 400 11.01 21.85 -3.71
C LEU A 400 11.62 21.56 -2.33
N LYS A 401 12.78 22.15 -2.00
CA LYS A 401 13.39 21.99 -0.66
C LYS A 401 12.61 22.70 0.45
N ALA A 402 12.00 23.84 0.16
CA ALA A 402 11.43 24.72 1.18
C ALA A 402 9.91 24.61 1.35
N ILE A 403 9.18 24.17 0.32
CA ILE A 403 7.71 24.18 0.30
C ILE A 403 7.10 23.22 1.33
N ARG A 404 7.79 22.12 1.66
CA ARG A 404 7.39 21.16 2.70
C ARG A 404 7.06 21.87 4.02
N SER A 405 7.97 22.72 4.52
CA SER A 405 7.77 23.47 5.76
C SER A 405 6.79 24.63 5.59
N ALA A 406 6.73 25.23 4.40
CA ALA A 406 5.80 26.31 4.06
C ALA A 406 4.33 25.86 3.88
N GLY A 407 4.04 24.57 4.09
CA GLY A 407 2.69 24.01 3.98
C GLY A 407 2.29 23.68 2.56
N GLY A 408 3.14 22.94 1.84
CA GLY A 408 2.75 22.35 0.57
C GLY A 408 3.52 21.10 0.18
N THR A 409 2.94 20.35 -0.76
CA THR A 409 3.48 19.15 -1.37
C THR A 409 3.51 19.32 -2.88
N ILE A 410 4.61 18.92 -3.50
CA ILE A 410 4.70 18.75 -4.95
C ILE A 410 4.53 17.27 -5.29
N VAL A 411 3.62 16.99 -6.21
CA VAL A 411 3.41 15.66 -6.79
C VAL A 411 3.89 15.69 -8.23
N MET A 412 4.82 14.80 -8.57
CA MET A 412 5.43 14.70 -9.90
C MET A 412 5.04 13.37 -10.54
N SER A 413 4.25 13.42 -11.60
CA SER A 413 3.88 12.25 -12.38
C SER A 413 4.79 12.13 -13.60
N LEU A 414 5.33 10.94 -13.90
CA LEU A 414 6.24 10.72 -15.02
C LEU A 414 6.23 9.26 -15.50
N GLN A 415 6.63 9.02 -16.75
CA GLN A 415 6.70 7.64 -17.28
C GLN A 415 7.97 6.91 -16.87
N ARG A 416 9.12 7.60 -16.89
CA ARG A 416 10.41 7.09 -16.42
C ARG A 416 11.09 8.16 -15.58
N SER A 417 11.75 7.76 -14.49
CA SER A 417 12.46 8.69 -13.61
C SER A 417 13.97 8.47 -13.62
N ASP A 418 14.52 8.31 -14.81
CA ASP A 418 15.96 8.22 -15.01
C ASP A 418 16.66 9.56 -14.73
N TYR A 419 18.01 9.54 -14.75
CA TYR A 419 18.85 10.70 -14.44
C TYR A 419 18.73 11.86 -15.44
N SER A 420 18.17 11.62 -16.63
CA SER A 420 17.96 12.66 -17.64
C SER A 420 16.66 13.42 -17.42
N GLN A 421 15.66 12.77 -16.81
CA GLN A 421 14.31 13.31 -16.64
C GLN A 421 14.03 13.86 -15.24
N MET A 422 14.82 13.46 -14.23
CA MET A 422 14.67 13.98 -12.87
C MET A 422 15.99 14.24 -12.17
N PRO A 423 16.24 15.46 -11.67
CA PRO A 423 17.44 15.78 -10.90
C PRO A 423 17.58 14.90 -9.65
N THR A 424 18.79 14.43 -9.35
CA THR A 424 19.10 13.58 -8.18
C THR A 424 18.62 14.20 -6.87
N ILE A 425 18.77 15.52 -6.72
CA ILE A 425 18.31 16.29 -5.56
C ILE A 425 16.81 16.17 -5.36
N ALA A 426 16.03 16.18 -6.45
CA ALA A 426 14.58 15.99 -6.36
C ALA A 426 14.27 14.56 -5.91
N ARG A 427 14.90 13.54 -6.51
CA ARG A 427 14.60 12.13 -6.19
C ARG A 427 14.77 11.76 -4.72
N GLY A 428 15.78 12.31 -4.04
CA GLY A 428 16.04 12.03 -2.62
C GLY A 428 15.01 12.61 -1.65
N GLN A 429 14.07 13.43 -2.13
CA GLN A 429 13.04 14.09 -1.32
C GLN A 429 11.63 13.54 -1.58
N LEU A 430 11.46 12.59 -2.53
CA LEU A 430 10.16 12.09 -2.97
C LEU A 430 9.86 10.72 -2.36
N ALA A 431 8.70 10.60 -1.73
CA ALA A 431 8.00 9.33 -1.56
C ALA A 431 7.70 8.71 -2.94
N LYS A 432 7.52 7.39 -2.98
CA LYS A 432 7.48 6.62 -4.23
C LYS A 432 6.15 5.90 -4.38
N MET A 433 5.41 6.25 -5.41
CA MET A 433 4.27 5.46 -5.91
C MET A 433 4.59 4.93 -7.30
N CYS A 434 4.78 3.62 -7.42
CA CYS A 434 5.21 2.98 -8.66
C CYS A 434 4.11 2.06 -9.19
N PHE A 435 3.49 2.45 -10.29
CA PHE A 435 2.58 1.63 -11.08
C PHE A 435 3.38 0.67 -11.97
N GLY A 436 2.69 -0.18 -12.72
CA GLY A 436 3.36 -1.10 -13.64
C GLY A 436 4.27 -0.39 -14.66
N VAL A 437 5.44 -0.97 -14.89
CA VAL A 437 6.52 -0.48 -15.76
C VAL A 437 6.95 -1.58 -16.74
N ASP A 438 7.75 -1.25 -17.75
CA ASP A 438 8.10 -2.20 -18.82
C ASP A 438 9.25 -3.15 -18.44
N SER A 439 10.20 -2.65 -17.63
CA SER A 439 11.44 -3.38 -17.32
C SER A 439 11.83 -3.30 -15.84
N PRO A 440 12.65 -4.25 -15.35
CA PRO A 440 13.27 -4.15 -14.01
C PRO A 440 14.14 -2.89 -13.83
N ALA A 441 14.74 -2.39 -14.92
CA ALA A 441 15.52 -1.16 -14.90
C ALA A 441 14.63 0.06 -14.64
N ASP A 442 13.44 0.13 -15.26
CA ASP A 442 12.48 1.19 -14.95
C ASP A 442 11.95 1.06 -13.51
N ALA A 443 11.75 -0.17 -13.03
CA ALA A 443 11.30 -0.42 -11.67
C ALA A 443 12.26 0.16 -10.61
N SER A 444 13.58 0.08 -10.82
CA SER A 444 14.57 0.60 -9.88
C SER A 444 14.55 2.14 -9.76
N PHE A 445 14.06 2.83 -10.79
CA PHE A 445 13.85 4.28 -10.75
C PHE A 445 12.54 4.67 -10.07
N GLY A 446 11.49 3.88 -10.26
CA GLY A 446 10.15 4.13 -9.72
C GLY A 446 9.98 3.75 -8.25
N LEU A 447 10.69 2.73 -7.78
CA LEU A 447 10.64 2.22 -6.41
C LEU A 447 11.69 2.88 -5.51
N SER A 448 11.42 2.91 -4.20
CA SER A 448 12.47 3.20 -3.20
C SER A 448 13.44 2.02 -3.04
N GLU A 449 14.59 2.25 -2.44
CA GLU A 449 15.53 1.17 -2.08
C GLU A 449 14.86 0.15 -1.16
N ARG A 450 14.08 0.62 -0.18
CA ARG A 450 13.33 -0.25 0.76
C ARG A 450 12.35 -1.17 0.04
N GLN A 451 11.66 -0.66 -0.98
CA GLN A 451 10.73 -1.46 -1.79
C GLN A 451 11.47 -2.49 -2.65
N GLN A 452 12.63 -2.13 -3.20
CA GLN A 452 13.47 -3.03 -3.99
C GLN A 452 14.02 -4.16 -3.13
N ASP A 453 14.55 -3.83 -1.95
CA ASP A 453 15.07 -4.80 -0.99
C ASP A 453 13.98 -5.76 -0.48
N ALA A 454 12.76 -5.24 -0.28
CA ALA A 454 11.60 -6.04 0.08
C ALA A 454 10.99 -6.84 -1.09
N GLY A 455 11.55 -6.73 -2.30
CA GLY A 455 11.20 -7.55 -3.45
C GLY A 455 9.97 -7.08 -4.24
N ALA A 456 9.66 -5.78 -4.25
CA ALA A 456 8.60 -5.22 -5.09
C ALA A 456 8.94 -5.34 -6.59
N ARG A 457 7.99 -5.85 -7.40
CA ARG A 457 8.20 -6.16 -8.83
C ARG A 457 7.08 -5.60 -9.74
N PRO A 458 6.97 -4.27 -9.93
CA PRO A 458 5.90 -3.65 -10.73
C PRO A 458 5.97 -4.01 -12.22
N GLU A 459 7.12 -4.42 -12.73
CA GLU A 459 7.31 -4.84 -14.12
C GLU A 459 6.60 -6.15 -14.46
N LEU A 460 6.17 -6.93 -13.47
CA LEU A 460 5.35 -8.13 -13.70
C LEU A 460 3.91 -7.80 -14.12
N TRP A 461 3.47 -6.56 -13.88
CA TRP A 461 2.12 -6.10 -14.19
C TRP A 461 2.03 -5.31 -15.49
N THR A 462 3.10 -4.59 -15.83
CA THR A 462 3.18 -3.70 -16.98
C THR A 462 1.91 -2.82 -17.09
N ASN A 463 1.24 -2.80 -18.23
CA ASN A 463 -0.08 -2.18 -18.43
C ASN A 463 -1.21 -3.22 -18.46
N ALA A 464 -0.89 -4.51 -18.23
CA ALA A 464 -1.87 -5.59 -18.20
C ALA A 464 -2.73 -5.58 -16.92
N GLN A 465 -2.27 -4.92 -15.85
CA GLN A 465 -3.04 -4.71 -14.62
C GLN A 465 -3.14 -3.21 -14.27
N PRO A 466 -3.92 -2.41 -15.01
CA PRO A 466 -4.05 -0.99 -14.73
C PRO A 466 -4.56 -0.73 -13.31
N GLY A 467 -3.99 0.29 -12.67
CA GLY A 467 -4.34 0.73 -11.33
C GLY A 467 -3.62 -0.01 -10.20
N MET A 468 -2.81 -1.03 -10.50
CA MET A 468 -1.92 -1.68 -9.55
C MET A 468 -0.67 -0.83 -9.32
N ALA A 469 -0.24 -0.71 -8.07
CA ALA A 469 0.96 0.02 -7.70
C ALA A 469 1.63 -0.54 -6.42
N TYR A 470 2.80 -0.02 -6.11
CA TYR A 470 3.39 -0.01 -4.76
C TYR A 470 3.48 1.42 -4.27
N LEU A 471 3.38 1.63 -2.95
CA LEU A 471 3.48 2.95 -2.32
C LEU A 471 4.41 2.87 -1.10
N ASP A 472 5.46 3.66 -1.12
CA ASP A 472 6.35 3.91 0.02
C ASP A 472 6.36 5.41 0.33
N ALA A 473 5.91 5.75 1.52
CA ALA A 473 5.87 7.10 2.03
C ALA A 473 5.97 7.08 3.56
N PRO A 474 6.38 8.18 4.21
CA PRO A 474 6.56 8.24 5.67
C PRO A 474 5.35 7.80 6.51
N SER A 475 4.13 7.96 6.00
CA SER A 475 2.89 7.56 6.67
C SER A 475 2.48 6.11 6.42
N ILE A 476 3.16 5.40 5.53
CA ILE A 476 2.86 4.00 5.19
C ILE A 476 3.69 3.08 6.09
N PRO A 477 3.07 2.12 6.79
CA PRO A 477 3.80 1.16 7.61
C PRO A 477 4.76 0.31 6.78
N ASP A 478 5.92 -0.03 7.36
CA ASP A 478 6.95 -0.87 6.71
C ASP A 478 6.41 -2.21 6.19
N ALA A 479 5.43 -2.79 6.88
CA ALA A 479 4.74 -4.01 6.46
C ALA A 479 4.02 -3.90 5.10
N ARG A 480 3.78 -2.68 4.62
CA ARG A 480 2.94 -2.38 3.44
C ARG A 480 3.74 -1.89 2.23
N ILE A 481 4.98 -1.43 2.40
CA ILE A 481 5.74 -0.75 1.32
C ILE A 481 5.94 -1.62 0.08
N ALA A 482 6.09 -2.94 0.28
CA ALA A 482 6.19 -3.95 -0.78
C ALA A 482 4.91 -4.78 -0.95
N MET A 483 3.81 -4.39 -0.29
CA MET A 483 2.51 -4.99 -0.53
C MET A 483 1.86 -4.32 -1.75
N PRO A 484 1.42 -5.08 -2.77
CA PRO A 484 0.68 -4.51 -3.87
C PRO A 484 -0.59 -3.80 -3.40
N LEU A 485 -0.90 -2.69 -4.03
CA LEU A 485 -2.17 -1.97 -3.85
C LEU A 485 -2.91 -1.86 -5.18
N ARG A 486 -4.23 -1.66 -5.11
CA ARG A 486 -5.04 -1.29 -6.27
C ARG A 486 -5.83 -0.02 -6.01
N THR A 487 -5.65 0.94 -6.90
CA THR A 487 -6.43 2.17 -6.96
C THR A 487 -7.82 1.94 -7.54
N PHE A 488 -8.79 2.79 -7.19
CA PHE A 488 -10.16 2.62 -7.64
C PHE A 488 -10.38 3.02 -9.11
N ALA A 489 -11.33 2.36 -9.75
CA ALA A 489 -11.83 2.68 -11.08
C ALA A 489 -13.03 3.65 -11.00
N TRP A 490 -13.00 4.66 -11.85
CA TRP A 490 -14.02 5.73 -11.90
C TRP A 490 -15.17 5.44 -12.85
N GLY A 491 -14.99 4.49 -13.77
CA GLY A 491 -16.00 4.08 -14.73
C GLY A 491 -15.76 2.63 -15.15
N ILE A 492 -16.82 1.83 -15.09
CA ILE A 492 -16.84 0.49 -15.67
C ILE A 492 -18.10 0.32 -16.50
N ASN A 493 -18.00 -0.42 -17.60
CA ASN A 493 -19.15 -0.76 -18.43
C ASN A 493 -19.91 -1.98 -17.88
N ALA A 494 -21.01 -2.35 -18.54
CA ALA A 494 -21.84 -3.50 -18.16
C ALA A 494 -21.09 -4.85 -18.20
N ALA A 495 -19.95 -4.94 -18.90
CA ALA A 495 -19.09 -6.12 -18.95
C ALA A 495 -18.03 -6.16 -17.84
N GLY A 496 -18.01 -5.16 -16.94
CA GLY A 496 -17.05 -5.07 -15.84
C GLY A 496 -15.64 -4.63 -16.26
N THR A 497 -15.49 -4.07 -17.46
CA THR A 497 -14.22 -3.49 -17.92
C THR A 497 -14.24 -1.97 -17.76
N PHE A 498 -13.06 -1.36 -17.66
CA PHE A 498 -12.92 0.09 -17.56
C PHE A 498 -13.58 0.81 -18.76
N ASP A 499 -14.20 1.95 -18.48
CA ASP A 499 -14.90 2.79 -19.48
C ASP A 499 -14.50 4.25 -19.28
N ASP A 500 -13.78 4.80 -20.26
CA ASP A 500 -13.27 6.17 -20.24
C ASP A 500 -14.38 7.23 -20.17
N GLU A 501 -15.48 7.06 -20.91
CA GLU A 501 -16.54 8.06 -20.98
C GLU A 501 -17.32 8.11 -19.66
N ALA A 502 -17.63 6.93 -19.11
CA ALA A 502 -18.24 6.82 -17.79
C ALA A 502 -17.33 7.42 -16.70
N ALA A 503 -16.03 7.11 -16.75
CA ALA A 503 -15.06 7.61 -15.78
C ALA A 503 -14.92 9.14 -15.83
N ASN A 504 -14.82 9.71 -17.03
CA ASN A 504 -14.77 11.15 -17.23
C ASN A 504 -16.04 11.85 -16.73
N THR A 505 -17.20 11.27 -17.00
CA THR A 505 -18.49 11.82 -16.54
C THR A 505 -18.57 11.81 -15.02
N ALA A 506 -18.25 10.68 -14.38
CA ALA A 506 -18.23 10.56 -12.93
C ALA A 506 -17.24 11.54 -12.27
N MET A 507 -16.06 11.74 -12.87
CA MET A 507 -15.08 12.69 -12.35
C MET A 507 -15.56 14.14 -12.48
N ARG A 508 -16.15 14.54 -13.62
CA ARG A 508 -16.74 15.88 -13.78
C ARG A 508 -17.84 16.15 -12.77
N GLU A 509 -18.72 15.18 -12.54
CA GLU A 509 -19.78 15.28 -11.53
C GLU A 509 -19.22 15.38 -10.10
N HIS A 510 -18.11 14.70 -9.81
CA HIS A 510 -17.42 14.85 -8.53
C HIS A 510 -16.79 16.25 -8.38
N ALA A 511 -16.11 16.74 -9.41
CA ALA A 511 -15.50 18.06 -9.42
C ALA A 511 -16.54 19.19 -9.26
N ALA A 512 -17.69 19.08 -9.93
CA ALA A 512 -18.80 20.03 -9.81
C ALA A 512 -19.45 20.04 -8.43
N ARG A 513 -19.40 18.92 -7.68
CA ARG A 513 -19.85 18.86 -6.28
C ARG A 513 -18.88 19.53 -5.31
N TRP A 514 -17.60 19.63 -5.67
CA TRP A 514 -16.54 20.20 -4.84
C TRP A 514 -15.74 21.27 -5.58
N PRO A 515 -16.41 22.34 -6.07
CA PRO A 515 -15.76 23.35 -6.88
C PRO A 515 -14.75 24.15 -6.03
N ALA A 516 -13.61 24.51 -6.61
CA ALA A 516 -12.61 25.34 -5.95
C ALA A 516 -13.17 26.72 -5.55
N ALA A 517 -14.10 27.27 -6.36
CA ALA A 517 -14.80 28.52 -6.05
C ALA A 517 -15.59 28.48 -4.74
N GLY A 518 -16.06 27.29 -4.33
CA GLY A 518 -16.82 27.09 -3.10
C GLY A 518 -15.95 27.00 -1.85
N LYS A 519 -14.62 26.90 -2.00
CA LYS A 519 -13.70 26.75 -0.86
C LYS A 519 -13.35 28.09 -0.21
N LYS A 520 -13.16 28.02 1.11
CA LYS A 520 -12.54 29.09 1.91
C LYS A 520 -11.04 28.86 1.93
N VAL A 521 -10.27 29.86 1.51
CA VAL A 521 -8.80 29.77 1.45
C VAL A 521 -8.15 31.03 1.99
N ASP A 522 -6.89 30.94 2.42
CA ASP A 522 -6.14 32.10 2.90
C ASP A 522 -5.98 33.17 1.79
N PRO A 523 -5.76 34.45 2.13
CA PRO A 523 -5.77 35.53 1.15
C PRO A 523 -4.70 35.40 0.08
N THR A 524 -3.55 34.80 0.42
CA THR A 524 -2.47 34.55 -0.54
C THR A 524 -2.91 33.50 -1.54
N THR A 525 -3.46 32.38 -1.06
CA THR A 525 -3.99 31.31 -1.90
C THR A 525 -5.11 31.80 -2.82
N ALA A 526 -6.03 32.63 -2.31
CA ALA A 526 -7.09 33.21 -3.12
C ALA A 526 -6.56 34.04 -4.29
N ARG A 527 -5.52 34.86 -4.06
CA ARG A 527 -4.87 35.69 -5.09
C ARG A 527 -4.14 34.87 -6.15
N LEU A 528 -3.54 33.74 -5.77
CA LEU A 528 -2.85 32.86 -6.69
C LEU A 528 -3.78 31.99 -7.54
N SER A 529 -5.05 31.88 -7.13
CA SER A 529 -6.04 31.04 -7.79
C SER A 529 -6.52 31.67 -9.11
N VAL A 530 -6.58 30.88 -10.16
CA VAL A 530 -7.13 31.24 -11.49
C VAL A 530 -8.19 30.19 -11.82
N LEU A 531 -9.45 30.48 -11.45
CA LEU A 531 -10.55 29.53 -11.60
C LEU A 531 -11.17 29.58 -13.00
N ALA A 532 -11.80 28.47 -13.37
CA ALA A 532 -12.64 28.40 -14.56
C ALA A 532 -13.75 29.46 -14.52
N GLY A 533 -14.01 30.11 -15.67
CA GLY A 533 -15.07 31.10 -15.79
C GLY A 533 -14.83 32.43 -15.05
N GLY A 534 -13.63 32.67 -14.52
CA GLY A 534 -13.29 33.92 -13.82
C GLY A 534 -13.87 34.02 -12.40
N ALA A 535 -14.32 32.92 -11.83
CA ALA A 535 -14.70 32.86 -10.42
C ALA A 535 -13.48 33.09 -9.51
N HIS A 536 -13.73 33.43 -8.25
CA HIS A 536 -12.69 33.51 -7.22
C HIS A 536 -13.10 32.69 -5.99
N PRO A 537 -12.18 31.94 -5.38
CA PRO A 537 -12.46 31.28 -4.11
C PRO A 537 -12.66 32.33 -3.03
N ARG A 538 -13.40 31.98 -1.96
CA ARG A 538 -13.70 32.94 -0.90
C ARG A 538 -12.45 33.13 -0.04
N ALA A 539 -11.80 34.28 -0.18
CA ALA A 539 -10.70 34.68 0.69
C ALA A 539 -11.21 34.81 2.13
N THR A 540 -10.55 34.13 3.06
CA THR A 540 -10.79 34.21 4.50
C THR A 540 -9.54 34.71 5.20
N TRP A 541 -9.69 35.53 6.22
CA TRP A 541 -8.55 35.92 7.05
C TRP A 541 -8.00 34.69 7.77
N PRO A 542 -6.67 34.56 7.96
CA PRO A 542 -6.07 33.35 8.52
C PRO A 542 -6.67 32.90 9.86
N VAL A 543 -7.16 33.84 10.68
CA VAL A 543 -7.85 33.57 11.96
C VAL A 543 -9.08 32.67 11.81
N GLU A 544 -9.78 32.71 10.66
CA GLU A 544 -10.96 31.87 10.43
C GLU A 544 -10.61 30.43 9.99
N LEU A 545 -9.37 30.21 9.54
CA LEU A 545 -8.83 28.88 9.23
C LEU A 545 -8.14 28.24 10.44
N GLU A 546 -8.05 28.96 11.55
CA GLU A 546 -7.55 28.42 12.81
C GLU A 546 -8.64 27.60 13.48
N GLU A 547 -8.29 26.39 13.90
CA GLU A 547 -9.16 25.62 14.80
C GLU A 547 -8.95 26.14 16.23
N PRO A 548 -10.01 26.34 17.03
CA PRO A 548 -9.85 26.67 18.43
C PRO A 548 -9.05 25.54 19.11
N HIS A 549 -7.95 25.91 19.78
CA HIS A 549 -7.18 24.98 20.60
C HIS A 549 -8.12 24.32 21.62
N GLN A 550 -8.52 23.09 21.36
CA GLN A 550 -8.99 22.20 22.41
C GLN A 550 -7.72 21.70 23.08
N ALA A 551 -7.45 22.20 24.29
CA ALA A 551 -6.42 21.61 25.14
C ALA A 551 -6.76 20.12 25.26
N ASP A 552 -5.88 19.28 24.72
CA ASP A 552 -5.92 17.85 24.92
C ASP A 552 -5.57 17.59 26.39
N PRO A 553 -6.50 17.10 27.23
CA PRO A 553 -6.23 16.88 28.65
C PRO A 553 -5.19 15.78 28.89
N ASP A 554 -4.77 15.03 27.87
CA ASP A 554 -3.68 14.05 27.94
C ASP A 554 -2.32 14.62 27.49
N ALA A 555 -2.22 15.92 27.21
CA ALA A 555 -0.97 16.60 26.86
C ALA A 555 -0.29 17.32 28.05
N GLU A 556 -0.67 17.03 29.29
CA GLU A 556 0.02 17.55 30.48
C GLU A 556 0.99 16.50 31.06
N GLN A 557 2.22 16.50 30.55
CA GLN A 557 3.46 16.41 31.34
C GLN A 557 4.68 16.63 30.44
N ALA A 558 4.92 17.89 30.13
CA ALA A 558 6.27 18.42 30.01
C ALA A 558 6.25 19.70 30.82
N ASP A 559 6.79 19.63 32.04
CA ASP A 559 7.01 20.81 32.86
C ASP A 559 7.93 21.75 32.09
N ASP A 560 7.43 22.97 31.87
CA ASP A 560 8.19 24.16 31.53
C ASP A 560 9.01 24.51 32.79
N ASP A 561 10.29 24.13 32.79
CA ASP A 561 11.41 24.84 33.44
C ASP A 561 12.70 24.07 33.07
N ASP A 562 13.69 24.79 32.51
CA ASP A 562 15.03 24.36 32.08
C ASP A 562 15.24 24.01 30.58
N GLU A 563 14.95 24.91 29.64
CA GLU A 563 15.28 24.73 28.19
C GLU A 563 16.27 25.76 27.58
N GLU A 564 17.26 26.25 28.34
CA GLU A 564 18.38 27.03 27.73
C GLU A 564 19.78 26.38 27.86
N GLU A 565 19.96 25.26 28.56
CA GLU A 565 21.30 24.65 28.76
C GLU A 565 21.62 23.40 27.91
N ASP A 566 20.65 22.71 27.33
CA ASP A 566 20.88 21.38 26.73
C ASP A 566 21.32 21.36 25.25
N VAL A 567 21.47 22.53 24.61
CA VAL A 567 21.89 22.60 23.19
C VAL A 567 23.42 22.51 23.02
N ARG A 568 24.21 22.48 24.11
CA ARG A 568 25.68 22.53 24.03
C ARG A 568 26.41 21.18 24.10
N ASN A 569 25.74 20.03 24.24
CA ASN A 569 26.49 18.80 24.57
C ASN A 569 26.11 17.49 23.84
N VAL A 570 25.57 17.56 22.62
CA VAL A 570 25.40 16.36 21.78
C VAL A 570 26.75 15.76 21.33
N ALA A 571 27.83 16.55 21.34
CA ALA A 571 29.17 16.08 20.98
C ALA A 571 29.76 15.08 22.00
N ALA A 572 29.46 15.24 23.29
CA ALA A 572 30.04 14.40 24.35
C ALA A 572 29.47 12.96 24.39
N GLU A 573 28.30 12.72 23.80
CA GLU A 573 27.69 11.38 23.77
C GLU A 573 28.27 10.48 22.66
N TYR A 574 28.89 11.06 21.63
CA TYR A 574 29.42 10.33 20.47
C TYR A 574 30.96 10.41 20.33
N LEU A 575 31.65 11.26 21.09
CA LEU A 575 33.11 11.31 21.14
C LEU A 575 33.63 10.33 22.20
N ALA A 576 33.90 9.08 21.80
CA ALA A 576 34.52 8.07 22.68
C ALA A 576 36.06 8.10 22.67
N THR A 577 36.66 9.10 22.05
CA THR A 577 38.11 9.29 21.93
C THR A 577 38.51 10.62 22.56
N ASP A 578 39.51 10.59 23.43
CA ASP A 578 40.11 11.79 24.03
C ASP A 578 40.53 12.76 22.92
N ASP A 579 40.10 14.02 23.04
CA ASP A 579 40.50 15.10 22.15
C ASP A 579 42.05 15.21 22.16
N PRO A 580 42.73 15.07 21.01
CA PRO A 580 44.18 15.17 20.96
C PRO A 580 44.72 16.56 21.30
N ASP A 581 43.88 17.60 21.36
CA ASP A 581 44.29 18.97 21.67
C ASP A 581 43.28 19.69 22.60
N PRO A 582 43.13 19.26 23.86
CA PRO A 582 42.08 19.69 24.78
C PRO A 582 42.18 21.18 25.20
N ASP A 583 43.28 21.85 24.84
CA ASP A 583 43.53 23.25 25.14
C ASP A 583 42.91 24.19 24.06
N ILE A 584 42.41 23.66 22.95
CA ILE A 584 41.76 24.43 21.88
C ILE A 584 40.24 24.41 22.08
N ILE A 585 39.72 25.48 22.67
CA ILE A 585 38.28 25.67 22.93
C ILE A 585 37.76 26.75 21.98
N GLY A 586 36.77 26.43 21.15
CA GLY A 586 36.12 27.38 20.24
C GLY A 586 34.60 27.21 20.22
N ASP A 587 33.85 28.30 20.42
CA ASP A 587 32.40 28.40 20.27
C ASP A 587 32.02 28.75 18.81
N LEU A 588 30.76 28.52 18.41
CA LEU A 588 30.27 28.77 17.04
C LEU A 588 30.37 30.25 16.62
N ASP A 589 30.41 31.14 17.62
CA ASP A 589 30.52 32.58 17.47
C ASP A 589 31.95 33.12 17.67
N ASP A 590 32.93 32.24 17.94
CA ASP A 590 34.32 32.66 18.09
C ASP A 590 34.91 33.04 16.73
N ALA A 591 35.58 34.19 16.71
CA ALA A 591 36.25 34.67 15.50
C ALA A 591 37.37 33.70 15.11
N ILE A 592 37.24 33.08 13.94
CA ILE A 592 38.28 32.24 13.36
C ILE A 592 39.53 33.12 13.21
N PRO A 593 40.65 32.79 13.87
CA PRO A 593 41.87 33.55 13.71
C PRO A 593 42.33 33.46 12.26
N ASP A 594 42.66 34.60 11.65
CA ASP A 594 43.29 34.62 10.33
C ASP A 594 44.56 33.75 10.38
N LEU A 595 44.74 32.92 9.35
CA LEU A 595 45.91 32.06 9.22
C LEU A 595 47.19 32.90 9.40
N PRO A 596 48.19 32.43 10.18
CA PRO A 596 49.43 33.18 10.36
C PRO A 596 50.06 33.53 9.01
N ASP A 597 50.40 34.81 8.84
CA ASP A 597 51.00 35.38 7.62
C ASP A 597 52.15 34.48 7.11
N GLY A 598 51.91 33.78 6.02
CA GLY A 598 52.91 32.93 5.38
C GLY A 598 52.40 31.65 4.70
N GLN A 599 51.16 31.22 4.95
CA GLN A 599 50.53 30.16 4.14
C GLN A 599 49.47 30.78 3.22
N PRO A 600 49.53 30.55 1.89
CA PRO A 600 48.49 31.03 1.01
C PRO A 600 47.16 30.36 1.39
N PRO A 601 46.03 31.10 1.42
CA PRO A 601 44.73 30.47 1.61
C PRO A 601 44.53 29.39 0.55
N LEU A 602 43.88 28.27 0.93
CA LEU A 602 43.39 27.27 -0.03
C LEU A 602 42.32 27.94 -0.90
N THR A 603 42.75 28.60 -1.97
CA THR A 603 41.90 29.14 -3.01
C THR A 603 41.64 28.05 -4.02
N PHE A 604 40.41 27.51 -4.03
CA PHE A 604 39.86 26.91 -5.24
C PHE A 604 39.52 28.05 -6.19
N ALA A 605 40.54 28.64 -6.81
CA ALA A 605 40.34 29.65 -7.84
C ALA A 605 39.58 28.97 -9.00
N PRO A 606 38.35 29.42 -9.35
CA PRO A 606 37.81 29.10 -10.67
C PRO A 606 38.80 29.61 -11.72
N PRO A 607 38.95 28.94 -12.88
CA PRO A 607 39.86 29.39 -13.92
C PRO A 607 39.55 30.86 -14.28
N GLU A 608 40.61 31.68 -14.40
CA GLU A 608 40.54 33.15 -14.53
C GLU A 608 39.80 33.66 -15.79
N GLN A 609 39.28 32.77 -16.63
CA GLN A 609 38.73 33.11 -17.94
C GLN A 609 37.22 32.90 -17.98
N ASN A 610 36.47 34.00 -17.79
CA ASN A 610 35.06 34.05 -18.18
C ASN A 610 34.97 34.14 -19.71
N MET A 611 34.69 33.03 -20.37
CA MET A 611 34.56 32.98 -21.84
C MET A 611 33.13 33.38 -22.26
N THR A 612 33.00 34.12 -23.35
CA THR A 612 31.68 34.35 -23.98
C THR A 612 31.13 33.04 -24.55
N PRO A 613 29.80 32.93 -24.78
CA PRO A 613 29.22 31.72 -25.37
C PRO A 613 29.86 31.30 -26.71
N GLN A 614 30.28 32.26 -27.53
CA GLN A 614 30.98 32.02 -28.79
C GLN A 614 32.38 31.46 -28.56
N GLN A 615 33.13 32.01 -27.60
CA GLN A 615 34.46 31.54 -27.23
C GLN A 615 34.43 30.12 -26.66
N ARG A 616 33.41 29.78 -25.86
CA ARG A 616 33.21 28.41 -25.36
C ARG A 616 32.91 27.42 -26.49
N GLY A 617 32.10 27.84 -27.46
CA GLY A 617 31.81 27.05 -28.66
C GLY A 617 33.07 26.77 -29.48
N GLN A 618 33.90 27.79 -29.66
CA GLN A 618 35.18 27.67 -30.38
C GLN A 618 36.17 26.77 -29.63
N ALA A 619 36.34 26.94 -28.32
CA ALA A 619 37.24 26.11 -27.52
C ALA A 619 36.84 24.62 -27.52
N LEU A 620 35.54 24.33 -27.48
CA LEU A 620 35.04 22.96 -27.63
C LEU A 620 35.37 22.40 -29.02
N LEU A 621 35.14 23.18 -30.08
CA LEU A 621 35.40 22.75 -31.45
C LEU A 621 36.91 22.52 -31.69
N GLU A 622 37.77 23.43 -31.23
CA GLU A 622 39.22 23.30 -31.29
C GLU A 622 39.68 22.02 -30.58
N ARG A 623 39.15 21.73 -29.38
CA ARG A 623 39.49 20.51 -28.66
C ARG A 623 39.07 19.23 -29.41
N LEU A 624 37.92 19.24 -30.07
CA LEU A 624 37.46 18.11 -30.87
C LEU A 624 38.33 17.94 -32.13
N GLN A 625 38.74 19.04 -32.75
CA GLN A 625 39.66 19.03 -33.89
C GLN A 625 41.04 18.50 -33.48
N GLU A 626 41.59 18.92 -32.34
CA GLU A 626 42.84 18.38 -31.79
C GLU A 626 42.76 16.85 -31.62
N LEU A 627 41.69 16.36 -30.99
CA LEU A 627 41.50 14.92 -30.81
C LEU A 627 41.43 14.20 -32.17
N TRP A 628 40.76 14.77 -33.17
CA TRP A 628 40.68 14.19 -34.51
C TRP A 628 42.03 14.20 -35.25
N ASP A 629 42.76 15.32 -35.15
CA ASP A 629 44.06 15.55 -35.76
C ASP A 629 45.13 14.61 -35.13
N ASP A 630 45.00 14.29 -33.84
CA ASP A 630 45.77 13.27 -33.12
C ASP A 630 45.35 11.81 -33.44
N GLY A 631 44.38 11.63 -34.35
CA GLY A 631 43.97 10.34 -34.88
C GLY A 631 42.76 9.70 -34.22
N ALA A 632 42.11 10.36 -33.25
CA ALA A 632 40.87 9.85 -32.68
C ALA A 632 39.72 9.92 -33.70
N ARG A 633 38.90 8.87 -33.76
CA ARG A 633 37.64 8.83 -34.54
C ARG A 633 36.40 8.64 -33.67
N ASP A 634 36.63 8.55 -32.37
CA ASP A 634 35.64 8.56 -31.32
C ASP A 634 36.27 9.18 -30.06
N PHE A 635 35.44 9.67 -29.15
CA PHE A 635 35.91 10.21 -27.88
C PHE A 635 34.89 10.03 -26.75
N SER A 636 35.38 10.04 -25.52
CA SER A 636 34.60 9.99 -24.30
C SER A 636 34.61 11.34 -23.59
N SER A 637 33.74 11.52 -22.59
CA SER A 637 33.76 12.73 -21.74
C SER A 637 35.08 12.93 -21.00
N GLY A 638 35.87 11.86 -20.79
CA GLY A 638 37.19 11.93 -20.17
C GLY A 638 38.22 12.66 -21.05
N ASP A 639 38.08 12.57 -22.37
CA ASP A 639 39.03 13.16 -23.33
C ASP A 639 38.90 14.70 -23.43
N LEU A 640 37.79 15.23 -22.92
CA LEU A 640 37.52 16.65 -22.74
C LEU A 640 38.05 17.19 -21.41
N LYS A 641 38.79 16.38 -20.63
CA LYS A 641 39.38 16.79 -19.35
C LYS A 641 40.09 18.16 -19.40
N PRO A 642 40.90 18.46 -20.43
CA PRO A 642 41.60 19.73 -20.54
C PRO A 642 40.68 20.97 -20.60
N LEU A 643 39.44 20.84 -21.05
CA LEU A 643 38.49 21.96 -21.07
C LEU A 643 38.07 22.36 -19.66
N TRP A 644 37.80 21.40 -18.76
CA TRP A 644 37.40 21.73 -17.38
C TRP A 644 38.56 22.29 -16.55
N GLU A 645 39.80 21.93 -16.90
CA GLU A 645 40.99 22.36 -16.16
C GLU A 645 41.50 23.73 -16.63
N SER A 646 41.21 24.12 -17.87
CA SER A 646 41.73 25.36 -18.47
C SER A 646 40.67 26.45 -18.71
N THR A 647 39.37 26.12 -18.66
CA THR A 647 38.28 27.06 -18.99
C THR A 647 37.13 27.04 -17.98
N ASP A 648 36.23 28.02 -18.06
CA ASP A 648 34.99 28.08 -17.26
C ASP A 648 33.86 27.15 -17.76
N ILE A 649 34.16 26.25 -18.70
CA ILE A 649 33.17 25.39 -19.33
C ILE A 649 32.77 24.25 -18.38
N SER A 650 31.46 24.09 -18.13
CA SER A 650 30.93 23.05 -17.25
C SER A 650 30.57 21.75 -17.98
N ARG A 651 30.62 20.62 -17.25
CA ARG A 651 30.28 19.27 -17.76
C ARG A 651 28.92 19.19 -18.42
N SER A 652 27.92 19.79 -17.79
CA SER A 652 26.56 19.83 -18.33
C SER A 652 26.49 20.64 -19.63
N TRP A 653 27.22 21.77 -19.73
CA TRP A 653 27.21 22.60 -20.93
C TRP A 653 27.81 21.88 -22.14
N CYS A 654 28.98 21.24 -21.98
CA CYS A 654 29.61 20.47 -23.05
C CYS A 654 28.69 19.35 -23.56
N GLN A 655 28.07 18.57 -22.67
CA GLN A 655 27.17 17.49 -23.07
C GLN A 655 25.97 18.01 -23.88
N LYS A 656 25.38 19.16 -23.48
CA LYS A 656 24.32 19.82 -24.25
C LYS A 656 24.81 20.24 -25.65
N GLN A 657 26.04 20.76 -25.79
CA GLN A 657 26.59 21.14 -27.10
C GLN A 657 26.95 19.94 -27.96
N LEU A 658 27.52 18.86 -27.40
CA LEU A 658 27.80 17.64 -28.15
C LEU A 658 26.54 17.05 -28.76
N LYS A 659 25.43 17.04 -28.00
CA LYS A 659 24.12 16.64 -28.52
C LYS A 659 23.68 17.51 -29.69
N ARG A 660 23.85 18.83 -29.61
CA ARG A 660 23.55 19.75 -30.73
C ARG A 660 24.44 19.52 -31.95
N LEU A 661 25.72 19.20 -31.76
CA LEU A 661 26.64 18.88 -32.85
C LEU A 661 26.27 17.55 -33.53
N VAL A 662 25.80 16.56 -32.78
CA VAL A 662 25.21 15.33 -33.34
C VAL A 662 23.94 15.65 -34.14
N GLU A 663 23.02 16.45 -33.58
CA GLU A 663 21.79 16.87 -34.26
C GLU A 663 22.07 17.68 -35.54
N ALA A 664 23.13 18.49 -35.53
CA ALA A 664 23.59 19.27 -36.68
C ALA A 664 24.41 18.45 -37.70
N GLY A 665 24.65 17.16 -37.44
CA GLY A 665 25.42 16.27 -38.33
C GLY A 665 26.93 16.54 -38.35
N VAL A 666 27.45 17.37 -37.44
CA VAL A 666 28.90 17.63 -37.28
C VAL A 666 29.61 16.46 -36.58
N LEU A 667 28.88 15.70 -35.76
CA LEU A 667 29.34 14.45 -35.15
C LEU A 667 28.53 13.27 -35.68
N GLY A 668 29.14 12.09 -35.75
CA GLY A 668 28.55 10.88 -36.34
C GLY A 668 27.55 10.14 -35.45
N GLY A 669 27.22 10.68 -34.28
CA GLY A 669 26.31 10.06 -33.31
C GLY A 669 26.97 9.71 -31.98
N TYR A 670 26.22 9.00 -31.13
CA TYR A 670 26.67 8.46 -29.85
C TYR A 670 26.48 6.95 -29.83
N ASP A 671 27.52 6.21 -29.48
CA ASP A 671 27.49 4.76 -29.30
C ASP A 671 27.19 4.45 -27.83
N ASP A 672 25.97 3.96 -27.58
CA ASP A 672 25.48 3.64 -26.23
C ASP A 672 26.20 2.42 -25.62
N GLU A 673 26.69 1.47 -26.42
CA GLU A 673 27.41 0.29 -25.90
C GLU A 673 28.84 0.64 -25.51
N ALA A 674 29.52 1.45 -26.33
CA ALA A 674 30.89 1.90 -26.05
C ALA A 674 30.96 3.13 -25.14
N GLN A 675 29.85 3.83 -24.93
CA GLN A 675 29.74 5.09 -24.19
C GLN A 675 30.62 6.22 -24.79
N ARG A 676 30.66 6.33 -26.12
CA ARG A 676 31.55 7.24 -26.86
C ARG A 676 30.80 7.99 -27.97
N TYR A 677 31.21 9.24 -28.22
CA TYR A 677 30.75 10.01 -29.37
C TYR A 677 31.58 9.66 -30.60
N LEU A 678 30.94 9.49 -31.74
CA LEU A 678 31.57 9.17 -33.02
C LEU A 678 31.97 10.45 -33.76
N MET A 679 33.17 10.45 -34.32
CA MET A 679 33.74 11.59 -35.04
C MET A 679 34.35 11.08 -36.36
N PRO A 680 33.51 10.65 -37.32
CA PRO A 680 33.96 10.07 -38.59
C PRO A 680 34.72 11.09 -39.45
N ASP A 681 34.23 12.33 -39.44
CA ASP A 681 34.82 13.47 -40.14
C ASP A 681 35.41 14.47 -39.15
N ARG A 682 36.33 15.30 -39.64
CA ARG A 682 36.91 16.39 -38.85
C ARG A 682 35.80 17.40 -38.55
N PRO A 683 35.53 17.74 -37.27
CA PRO A 683 34.39 18.58 -36.93
C PRO A 683 34.63 20.03 -37.39
N GLU A 684 33.87 20.46 -38.39
CA GLU A 684 33.89 21.79 -38.96
C GLU A 684 32.48 22.40 -38.91
N ILE A 685 32.39 23.71 -38.66
CA ILE A 685 31.14 24.45 -38.75
C ILE A 685 31.27 25.33 -39.99
N GLU A 686 30.43 25.11 -41.01
CA GLU A 686 30.37 26.02 -42.16
C GLU A 686 30.04 27.43 -41.64
N GLN A 687 30.98 28.37 -41.80
CA GLN A 687 30.69 29.78 -41.57
C GLN A 687 29.81 30.25 -42.73
N GLU A 688 28.49 30.23 -42.54
CA GLU A 688 27.59 31.00 -43.41
C GLU A 688 28.05 32.46 -43.39
N ALA A 689 28.24 33.00 -44.59
CA ALA A 689 28.75 34.33 -44.84
C ALA A 689 27.82 35.41 -44.27
N ALA A 690 28.40 36.27 -43.42
CA ALA A 690 28.02 37.66 -43.08
C ALA A 690 26.58 37.96 -42.64
#